data_AF-A0A510IEJ5-F1
#
_entry.id   AF-A0A510IEJ5-F1
#
_cell.length_a   1.000
_cell.length_b   1.000
_cell.length_c   1.000
_cell.angle_alpha   90.00
_cell.angle_beta   90.00
_cell.angle_gamma   90.00
#
_symmetry.space_group_name_H-M   'P 1'
#
loop_
_entity.id
_entity.type
_entity.pdbx_description
1 polymer ?
#
loop_
_entity_poly.entity_id
_entity_poly.type
_entity_poly.pdbx_seq_one_letter_code
_entity_poly.pdbx_strand_id
1 'polypeptide(L)'
;MSHNNFVNSAVIRIPVGAETSLDSMINSSEGQVGLLGFLKAIKSFSENLRGDSGREYFEIDDFANTYEKGRTSIYRYLRSLSKQPKFVKVTAANNWFEVSDQRLKCYEFLNYSDSTEVTAVSDNPICGREAQNFLNDTLEYNGVDHTKNAPKHPNPITLESIYGTDFELKASNCTLSPANIITERREGSFYQDGERQWARATSYYGVFNEEDEDVLRRIQDITIDYLDFKRQKGEIDEYTDLSKVLIPIWVEDIADRQGLSRGPSVLKAINHSIIRAYHTTKSYSHIERSYDDSKIYAESQLRLIDKFHIIHANKPKPKKPLDGACKLEDRIDHDYSKVFKLCVLTWHASFYHRLHSISAYGIAHQDLAKLPLMIRRFYEKVRQDYFSNKHQLINDDGFGEGNLFDTVKCYWTQLSDDQEAFKLSHEMVKALRQIIAPKGSCKTLYNNILLSNEVVDENPNHRVIELDVFGVTMRFEIHNMNGYRDTQRSRDFVSFQIFGKELVEEAGAKYRDGRNNKPMTKNAFYQSPSTSRHMPNTLKDIEHAAENIIMNKYFMIYEVSGKSWMISPYMSNMEIQIICKKISIATEISELDVGAYITLRLEKLLVLPHLKSEQIEVLSQEFKVEHRYVVEFIIRRIAFITEDFNKTREMFKSKFRDWYKQRSLIRLH
;
A
#
# COMPACT_ATOMS: atom_id res chain seq x y z
N MET A 1 40.35 -21.67 -29.44
CA MET A 1 40.07 -22.67 -30.49
C MET A 1 38.61 -22.54 -30.90
N SER A 2 38.26 -22.89 -32.14
CA SER A 2 36.89 -22.77 -32.65
C SER A 2 36.03 -23.97 -32.24
N HIS A 3 35.12 -23.75 -31.29
CA HIS A 3 33.93 -24.58 -31.11
C HIS A 3 32.73 -23.64 -31.23
N ASN A 4 32.20 -23.49 -32.45
CA ASN A 4 30.97 -22.77 -32.68
C ASN A 4 29.82 -23.65 -32.16
N ASN A 5 29.58 -23.56 -30.86
CA ASN A 5 28.49 -24.26 -30.22
C ASN A 5 27.18 -23.61 -30.65
N PHE A 6 26.39 -24.34 -31.43
CA PHE A 6 25.06 -23.93 -31.84
C PHE A 6 24.09 -24.11 -30.66
N VAL A 7 23.30 -23.09 -30.34
CA VAL A 7 22.31 -23.12 -29.25
C VAL A 7 20.91 -22.74 -29.72
N ASN A 8 19.89 -23.41 -29.18
CA ASN A 8 18.49 -23.28 -29.61
C ASN A 8 17.62 -22.47 -28.64
N SER A 9 18.04 -22.34 -27.39
CA SER A 9 17.38 -21.56 -26.35
C SER A 9 18.36 -20.56 -25.70
N ALA A 10 17.86 -19.76 -24.76
CA ALA A 10 18.73 -18.84 -24.02
C ALA A 10 19.66 -19.62 -23.07
N VAL A 11 20.86 -19.08 -22.84
CA VAL A 11 21.98 -19.78 -22.21
C VAL A 11 22.29 -19.20 -20.84
N ILE A 12 22.66 -20.04 -19.88
CA ILE A 12 23.37 -19.66 -18.67
C ILE A 12 24.87 -19.95 -18.88
N ARG A 13 25.73 -18.94 -18.69
CA ARG A 13 27.20 -19.10 -18.68
C ARG A 13 27.74 -18.81 -17.28
N ILE A 14 28.59 -19.70 -16.79
CA ILE A 14 29.36 -19.56 -15.55
C ILE A 14 30.83 -19.75 -15.94
N PRO A 15 31.60 -18.66 -16.14
CA PRO A 15 33.02 -18.75 -16.47
C PRO A 15 33.85 -19.23 -15.28
N VAL A 16 35.06 -19.73 -15.53
CA VAL A 16 35.98 -20.21 -14.49
C VAL A 16 36.27 -19.09 -13.47
N GLY A 17 36.00 -19.37 -12.19
CA GLY A 17 36.17 -18.42 -11.09
C GLY A 17 34.91 -17.62 -10.74
N ALA A 18 33.78 -17.82 -11.44
CA ALA A 18 32.49 -17.30 -11.01
C ALA A 18 31.86 -18.14 -9.87
N GLU A 19 32.42 -19.31 -9.54
CA GLU A 19 31.92 -20.16 -8.45
C GLU A 19 31.95 -19.47 -7.07
N THR A 20 32.97 -18.67 -6.76
CA THR A 20 33.05 -17.91 -5.49
C THR A 20 31.96 -16.84 -5.40
N SER A 21 31.63 -16.21 -6.53
CA SER A 21 30.51 -15.27 -6.66
C SER A 21 29.18 -16.00 -6.44
N LEU A 22 29.00 -17.16 -7.06
CA LEU A 22 27.82 -18.01 -6.91
C LEU A 22 27.64 -18.54 -5.48
N ASP A 23 28.71 -18.94 -4.79
CA ASP A 23 28.67 -19.34 -3.37
C ASP A 23 28.35 -18.16 -2.44
N SER A 24 28.91 -16.97 -2.72
CA SER A 24 28.52 -15.73 -2.01
C SER A 24 27.02 -15.43 -2.19
N MET A 25 26.47 -15.62 -3.40
CA MET A 25 25.04 -15.49 -3.67
C MET A 25 24.19 -16.57 -2.99
N ILE A 26 24.69 -17.80 -2.87
CA ILE A 26 24.03 -18.89 -2.12
C ILE A 26 23.96 -18.54 -0.63
N ASN A 27 25.08 -18.17 -0.01
CA ASN A 27 25.15 -17.86 1.41
C ASN A 27 24.35 -16.60 1.78
N SER A 28 24.32 -15.59 0.90
CA SER A 28 23.48 -14.39 1.07
C SER A 28 21.99 -14.60 0.74
N SER A 29 21.59 -15.79 0.28
CA SER A 29 20.19 -16.14 -0.02
C SER A 29 19.50 -16.97 1.09
N GLU A 30 20.12 -17.13 2.26
CA GLU A 30 19.52 -17.84 3.40
C GLU A 30 18.30 -17.08 3.96
N GLY A 31 17.13 -17.48 3.47
CA GLY A 31 15.82 -16.86 3.71
C GLY A 31 14.94 -16.84 2.47
N GLN A 32 15.54 -16.75 1.27
CA GLN A 32 14.81 -16.82 -0.01
C GLN A 32 14.81 -18.26 -0.54
N VAL A 33 14.11 -19.18 0.11
CA VAL A 33 14.10 -20.64 -0.17
C VAL A 33 14.03 -20.98 -1.67
N GLY A 34 13.18 -20.29 -2.44
CA GLY A 34 13.04 -20.50 -3.88
C GLY A 34 14.25 -20.04 -4.72
N LEU A 35 14.92 -18.95 -4.33
CA LEU A 35 16.15 -18.48 -5.00
C LEU A 35 17.36 -19.29 -4.54
N LEU A 36 17.47 -19.60 -3.25
CA LEU A 36 18.51 -20.45 -2.67
C LEU A 36 18.55 -21.83 -3.35
N GLY A 37 17.38 -22.47 -3.50
CA GLY A 37 17.24 -23.74 -4.21
C GLY A 37 17.43 -23.63 -5.73
N PHE A 38 17.41 -22.43 -6.31
CA PHE A 38 17.71 -22.20 -7.73
C PHE A 38 19.21 -22.01 -7.95
N LEU A 39 19.88 -21.22 -7.09
CA LEU A 39 21.32 -21.01 -7.13
C LEU A 39 22.09 -22.32 -6.83
N LYS A 40 21.67 -23.09 -5.82
CA LYS A 40 22.25 -24.42 -5.52
C LYS A 40 22.11 -25.40 -6.69
N ALA A 41 20.98 -25.37 -7.41
CA ALA A 41 20.78 -26.20 -8.60
C ALA A 41 21.65 -25.73 -9.79
N ILE A 42 21.76 -24.42 -10.03
CA ILE A 42 22.69 -23.86 -11.04
C ILE A 42 24.13 -24.28 -10.73
N LYS A 43 24.57 -24.20 -9.47
CA LYS A 43 25.90 -24.63 -9.05
C LYS A 43 26.13 -26.11 -9.37
N SER A 44 25.31 -27.00 -8.82
CA SER A 44 25.45 -28.45 -9.02
C SER A 44 25.40 -28.87 -10.51
N PHE A 45 24.52 -28.25 -11.30
CA PHE A 45 24.43 -28.52 -12.73
C PHE A 45 25.70 -28.08 -13.48
N SER A 46 26.27 -26.93 -13.10
CA SER A 46 27.54 -26.44 -13.68
C SER A 46 28.77 -27.25 -13.25
N GLU A 47 28.81 -27.76 -12.02
CA GLU A 47 29.89 -28.61 -11.52
C GLU A 47 29.92 -29.95 -12.28
N ASN A 48 28.75 -30.59 -12.45
CA ASN A 48 28.60 -31.81 -13.25
C ASN A 48 29.03 -31.58 -14.72
N LEU A 49 28.51 -30.53 -15.36
CA LEU A 49 28.85 -30.20 -16.76
C LEU A 49 30.34 -29.91 -16.97
N ARG A 50 31.01 -29.25 -16.02
CA ARG A 50 32.46 -29.04 -16.07
C ARG A 50 33.23 -30.34 -15.90
N GLY A 51 32.81 -31.22 -15.00
CA GLY A 51 33.40 -32.54 -14.81
C GLY A 51 33.29 -33.43 -16.05
N ASP A 52 32.10 -33.49 -16.66
CA ASP A 52 31.83 -34.37 -17.80
C ASP A 52 32.33 -33.84 -19.15
N SER A 53 32.38 -32.50 -19.33
CA SER A 53 32.56 -31.90 -20.66
C SER A 53 33.41 -30.63 -20.72
N GLY A 54 33.89 -30.11 -19.59
CA GLY A 54 34.65 -28.85 -19.52
C GLY A 54 33.88 -27.60 -19.96
N ARG A 55 32.55 -27.67 -20.12
CA ARG A 55 31.72 -26.56 -20.60
C ARG A 55 31.44 -25.53 -19.50
N GLU A 56 31.65 -24.26 -19.83
CA GLU A 56 31.29 -23.12 -18.98
C GLU A 56 29.82 -22.68 -19.09
N TYR A 57 28.98 -23.37 -19.87
CA TYR A 57 27.62 -22.91 -20.16
C TYR A 57 26.65 -24.07 -20.42
N PHE A 58 25.36 -23.77 -20.32
CA PHE A 58 24.27 -24.69 -20.65
C PHE A 58 22.99 -23.96 -21.11
N GLU A 59 22.17 -24.66 -21.88
CA GLU A 59 20.87 -24.17 -22.31
C GLU A 59 19.84 -24.17 -21.16
N ILE A 60 19.00 -23.14 -21.12
CA ILE A 60 17.91 -23.03 -20.13
C ILE A 60 16.87 -24.13 -20.32
N ASP A 61 16.70 -24.61 -21.55
CA ASP A 61 15.78 -25.71 -21.86
C ASP A 61 16.25 -27.04 -21.23
N ASP A 62 17.55 -27.35 -21.32
CA ASP A 62 18.14 -28.54 -20.67
C ASP A 62 18.03 -28.43 -19.14
N PHE A 63 18.41 -27.26 -18.59
CA PHE A 63 18.31 -27.01 -17.15
C PHE A 63 16.85 -27.07 -16.64
N ALA A 64 15.88 -26.61 -17.43
CA ALA A 64 14.46 -26.72 -17.07
C ALA A 64 13.96 -28.16 -17.03
N ASN A 65 14.49 -29.04 -17.89
CA ASN A 65 14.16 -30.46 -17.88
C ASN A 65 14.74 -31.17 -16.65
N THR A 66 15.92 -30.75 -16.15
CA THR A 66 16.57 -31.37 -14.97
C THR A 66 16.15 -30.74 -13.63
N TYR A 67 15.77 -29.47 -13.59
CA TYR A 67 15.44 -28.74 -12.36
C TYR A 67 13.96 -28.88 -11.91
N GLU A 68 13.16 -29.69 -12.62
CA GLU A 68 11.73 -29.93 -12.36
C GLU A 68 10.85 -28.66 -12.25
N LYS A 69 11.34 -27.51 -12.73
CA LYS A 69 10.61 -26.24 -12.72
C LYS A 69 10.59 -25.61 -14.10
N GLY A 70 9.38 -25.40 -14.62
CA GLY A 70 9.14 -24.85 -15.95
C GLY A 70 9.90 -23.53 -16.21
N ARG A 71 10.34 -23.38 -17.47
CA ARG A 71 11.20 -22.30 -17.99
C ARG A 71 10.86 -20.90 -17.47
N THR A 72 9.57 -20.56 -17.35
CA THR A 72 9.07 -19.28 -16.82
C THR A 72 9.60 -18.94 -15.42
N SER A 73 9.80 -19.94 -14.55
CA SER A 73 10.37 -19.75 -13.21
C SER A 73 11.87 -19.48 -13.28
N ILE A 74 12.61 -20.20 -14.13
CA ILE A 74 14.04 -19.98 -14.38
C ILE A 74 14.27 -18.56 -14.94
N TYR A 75 13.51 -18.15 -15.95
CA TYR A 75 13.55 -16.77 -16.46
C TYR A 75 13.18 -15.72 -15.40
N ARG A 76 12.28 -16.03 -14.45
CA ARG A 76 11.97 -15.12 -13.33
C ARG A 76 13.18 -14.92 -12.41
N TYR A 77 13.86 -15.99 -12.01
CA TYR A 77 15.06 -15.90 -11.19
C TYR A 77 16.21 -15.22 -11.93
N LEU A 78 16.52 -15.63 -13.16
CA LEU A 78 17.56 -15.01 -13.99
C LEU A 78 17.28 -13.51 -14.24
N ARG A 79 16.02 -13.13 -14.48
CA ARG A 79 15.63 -11.70 -14.63
C ARG A 79 15.82 -10.93 -13.33
N SER A 80 15.58 -11.54 -12.17
CA SER A 80 15.86 -10.95 -10.86
C SER A 80 17.36 -10.73 -10.67
N LEU A 81 18.18 -11.76 -10.92
CA LEU A 81 19.64 -11.68 -10.82
C LEU A 81 20.24 -10.66 -11.80
N SER A 82 19.70 -10.55 -13.03
CA SER A 82 20.15 -9.57 -14.01
C SER A 82 19.87 -8.11 -13.66
N LYS A 83 19.01 -7.84 -12.65
CA LYS A 83 18.89 -6.49 -12.07
C LYS A 83 20.08 -6.12 -11.18
N GLN A 84 20.93 -7.09 -10.83
CA GLN A 84 22.16 -6.90 -10.08
C GLN A 84 23.35 -7.19 -11.01
N PRO A 85 23.77 -6.24 -11.86
CA PRO A 85 24.78 -6.47 -12.89
C PRO A 85 26.17 -6.83 -12.33
N LYS A 86 26.39 -6.66 -11.02
CA LYS A 86 27.54 -7.20 -10.26
C LYS A 86 27.61 -8.73 -10.21
N PHE A 87 26.50 -9.43 -10.44
CA PHE A 87 26.38 -10.88 -10.33
C PHE A 87 26.09 -11.55 -11.67
N VAL A 88 25.10 -11.05 -12.43
CA VAL A 88 24.73 -11.61 -13.73
C VAL A 88 24.62 -10.52 -14.79
N LYS A 89 25.46 -10.62 -15.80
CA LYS A 89 25.47 -9.78 -17.01
C LYS A 89 24.63 -10.45 -18.09
N VAL A 90 23.75 -9.69 -18.75
CA VAL A 90 22.95 -10.21 -19.88
C VAL A 90 23.52 -9.68 -21.18
N THR A 91 23.78 -10.59 -22.11
CA THR A 91 24.23 -10.29 -23.48
C THR A 91 23.33 -11.01 -24.49
N ALA A 92 23.37 -10.59 -25.76
CA ALA A 92 22.76 -11.37 -26.82
C ALA A 92 23.61 -12.64 -27.06
N ALA A 93 22.97 -13.79 -27.25
CA ALA A 93 23.67 -15.08 -27.32
C ALA A 93 24.58 -15.19 -28.56
N ASN A 94 24.24 -14.50 -29.64
CA ASN A 94 25.07 -14.37 -30.85
C ASN A 94 26.42 -13.67 -30.63
N ASN A 95 26.66 -13.05 -29.46
CA ASN A 95 27.99 -12.53 -29.09
C ASN A 95 28.97 -13.66 -28.67
N TRP A 96 28.47 -14.87 -28.42
CA TRP A 96 29.23 -15.99 -27.82
C TRP A 96 29.02 -17.34 -28.52
N PHE A 97 27.86 -17.54 -29.17
CA PHE A 97 27.38 -18.80 -29.71
C PHE A 97 26.80 -18.60 -31.11
N GLU A 98 26.73 -19.66 -31.92
CA GLU A 98 25.83 -19.66 -33.08
C GLU A 98 24.40 -19.91 -32.58
N VAL A 99 23.41 -19.22 -33.14
CA VAL A 99 22.04 -19.19 -32.61
C VAL A 99 21.00 -19.42 -33.70
N SER A 100 19.90 -20.11 -33.34
CA SER A 100 18.73 -20.25 -34.20
C SER A 100 17.87 -18.97 -34.29
N ASP A 101 17.84 -18.15 -33.24
CA ASP A 101 17.19 -16.82 -33.21
C ASP A 101 18.17 -15.76 -32.66
N GLN A 102 18.28 -14.63 -33.37
CA GLN A 102 19.07 -13.45 -32.98
C GLN A 102 18.60 -12.82 -31.65
N ARG A 103 17.41 -13.17 -31.15
CA ARG A 103 16.84 -12.67 -29.88
C ARG A 103 17.22 -13.49 -28.65
N LEU A 104 17.91 -14.63 -28.82
CA LEU A 104 18.37 -15.46 -27.71
C LEU A 104 19.36 -14.68 -26.82
N LYS A 105 19.38 -15.00 -25.52
CA LYS A 105 20.15 -14.28 -24.49
C LYS A 105 21.16 -15.21 -23.81
N CYS A 106 22.33 -14.67 -23.49
CA CYS A 106 23.28 -15.29 -22.60
C CYS A 106 23.26 -14.56 -21.25
N TYR A 107 23.02 -15.32 -20.17
CA TYR A 107 23.06 -14.89 -18.78
C TYR A 107 24.41 -15.33 -18.19
N GLU A 108 25.37 -14.41 -18.19
CA GLU A 108 26.77 -14.61 -17.80
C GLU A 108 26.98 -14.22 -16.33
N PHE A 109 27.30 -15.19 -15.48
CA PHE A 109 27.72 -14.94 -14.09
C PHE A 109 29.13 -14.34 -14.06
N LEU A 110 29.38 -13.42 -13.12
CA LEU A 110 30.64 -12.68 -13.03
C LEU A 110 31.49 -13.09 -11.84
N ASN A 111 32.81 -13.20 -12.05
CA ASN A 111 33.80 -13.42 -10.99
C ASN A 111 33.82 -12.21 -10.05
N TYR A 112 33.83 -12.47 -8.74
CA TYR A 112 33.97 -11.44 -7.71
C TYR A 112 35.40 -11.44 -7.17
N SER A 113 36.00 -10.25 -7.07
CA SER A 113 37.28 -9.99 -6.41
C SER A 113 37.09 -8.89 -5.37
N ASP A 114 37.81 -8.98 -4.26
CA ASP A 114 37.40 -8.36 -2.99
C ASP A 114 37.21 -6.83 -2.96
N SER A 115 36.44 -6.43 -1.97
CA SER A 115 35.83 -5.12 -1.80
C SER A 115 36.80 -3.96 -1.55
N THR A 116 36.70 -2.89 -2.36
CA THR A 116 36.77 -1.50 -1.88
C THR A 116 35.99 -0.53 -2.80
N GLU A 117 34.71 -0.76 -3.07
CA GLU A 117 33.80 0.32 -3.50
C GLU A 117 32.32 -0.06 -3.28
N VAL A 118 31.79 0.29 -2.10
CA VAL A 118 30.33 0.41 -1.90
C VAL A 118 29.95 1.85 -2.25
N THR A 119 30.15 2.23 -3.52
CA THR A 119 29.45 3.36 -4.11
C THR A 119 27.95 3.03 -4.11
N ALA A 120 27.12 4.04 -3.82
CA ALA A 120 25.73 3.82 -3.45
C ALA A 120 24.98 2.97 -4.49
N VAL A 121 24.13 2.06 -4.00
CA VAL A 121 23.09 1.44 -4.84
C VAL A 121 22.34 2.60 -5.49
N SER A 122 22.37 2.66 -6.82
CA SER A 122 21.47 3.55 -7.54
C SER A 122 20.08 2.97 -7.45
N ASP A 123 19.39 3.28 -6.34
CA ASP A 123 17.94 3.23 -6.22
C ASP A 123 17.36 4.31 -7.17
N ASN A 124 17.55 4.08 -8.47
CA ASN A 124 16.66 4.60 -9.49
C ASN A 124 15.35 3.82 -9.28
N PRO A 125 14.29 4.42 -8.70
CA PRO A 125 13.00 3.77 -8.67
C PRO A 125 12.62 3.38 -10.10
N ILE A 126 11.89 2.27 -10.25
CA ILE A 126 11.36 1.93 -11.57
C ILE A 126 10.42 3.08 -11.94
N CYS A 127 10.74 3.79 -13.02
CA CYS A 127 10.07 5.03 -13.42
C CYS A 127 9.28 4.86 -14.72
N GLY A 128 8.17 5.61 -14.84
CA GLY A 128 7.36 5.66 -16.06
C GLY A 128 6.83 4.29 -16.49
N ARG A 129 6.97 3.97 -17.79
CA ARG A 129 6.33 2.79 -18.41
C ARG A 129 6.73 1.45 -17.78
N GLU A 130 7.98 1.28 -17.34
CA GLU A 130 8.38 0.00 -16.74
C GLU A 130 7.80 -0.18 -15.33
N ALA A 131 7.62 0.92 -14.60
CA ALA A 131 6.91 0.93 -13.32
C ALA A 131 5.45 0.57 -13.53
N GLN A 132 4.80 1.25 -14.48
CA GLN A 132 3.41 1.02 -14.83
C GLN A 132 3.17 -0.40 -15.34
N ASN A 133 4.11 -0.98 -16.09
CA ASN A 133 4.02 -2.36 -16.55
C ASN A 133 4.23 -3.36 -15.41
N PHE A 134 5.27 -3.20 -14.57
CA PHE A 134 5.45 -4.06 -13.39
C PHE A 134 4.27 -3.98 -12.41
N LEU A 135 3.70 -2.79 -12.25
CA LEU A 135 2.50 -2.54 -11.49
C LEU A 135 1.30 -3.27 -12.11
N ASN A 136 1.03 -3.07 -13.40
CA ASN A 136 -0.06 -3.74 -14.11
C ASN A 136 0.10 -5.27 -14.05
N ASP A 137 1.30 -5.81 -14.30
CA ASP A 137 1.63 -7.25 -14.18
C ASP A 137 1.30 -7.77 -12.77
N THR A 138 1.63 -7.00 -11.71
CA THR A 138 1.38 -7.36 -10.31
C THR A 138 -0.10 -7.27 -9.95
N LEU A 139 -0.81 -6.25 -10.43
CA LEU A 139 -2.25 -6.07 -10.24
C LEU A 139 -3.03 -7.17 -10.97
N GLU A 140 -2.63 -7.51 -12.21
CA GLU A 140 -3.21 -8.62 -12.98
C GLU A 140 -2.89 -9.99 -12.39
N TYR A 141 -1.68 -10.18 -11.83
CA TYR A 141 -1.34 -11.38 -11.07
C TYR A 141 -2.24 -11.58 -9.84
N ASN A 142 -2.61 -10.47 -9.19
CA ASN A 142 -3.52 -10.42 -8.05
C ASN A 142 -5.02 -10.35 -8.44
N GLY A 143 -5.39 -10.55 -9.70
CA GLY A 143 -6.80 -10.61 -10.13
C GLY A 143 -7.56 -9.27 -10.09
N VAL A 144 -6.86 -8.15 -9.91
CA VAL A 144 -7.45 -6.81 -9.76
C VAL A 144 -8.25 -6.43 -11.00
N ASP A 145 -9.50 -6.00 -10.86
CA ASP A 145 -10.30 -5.62 -12.04
C ASP A 145 -9.78 -4.34 -12.71
N HIS A 146 -9.93 -4.29 -14.03
CA HIS A 146 -9.55 -3.19 -14.92
C HIS A 146 -10.72 -2.81 -15.87
N THR A 147 -11.91 -3.40 -15.70
CA THR A 147 -13.05 -3.21 -16.61
C THR A 147 -13.96 -2.06 -16.17
N LYS A 148 -15.00 -1.79 -16.96
CA LYS A 148 -16.07 -0.84 -16.62
C LYS A 148 -17.01 -1.35 -15.51
N ASN A 149 -16.86 -2.60 -15.07
CA ASN A 149 -17.75 -3.24 -14.09
C ASN A 149 -17.25 -3.10 -12.65
N ALA A 150 -16.00 -2.65 -12.44
CA ALA A 150 -15.45 -2.37 -11.12
C ALA A 150 -16.39 -1.44 -10.32
N PRO A 151 -16.79 -1.82 -9.08
CA PRO A 151 -17.78 -1.06 -8.32
C PRO A 151 -17.29 0.35 -8.02
N LYS A 152 -18.10 1.37 -8.38
CA LYS A 152 -17.77 2.79 -8.24
C LYS A 152 -17.39 3.19 -6.80
N HIS A 153 -18.00 2.55 -5.83
CA HIS A 153 -17.67 2.64 -4.41
C HIS A 153 -17.42 1.21 -3.90
N PRO A 154 -16.19 0.69 -4.02
CA PRO A 154 -15.85 -0.67 -3.60
C PRO A 154 -15.99 -0.81 -2.08
N ASN A 155 -16.28 -2.01 -1.59
CA ASN A 155 -16.42 -2.27 -0.16
C ASN A 155 -15.14 -2.97 0.37
N PRO A 156 -14.19 -2.25 0.99
CA PRO A 156 -12.90 -2.84 1.39
C PRO A 156 -13.07 -3.83 2.55
N ILE A 157 -12.41 -4.99 2.46
CA ILE A 157 -12.52 -6.07 3.46
C ILE A 157 -11.75 -5.73 4.75
N THR A 158 -10.58 -5.09 4.64
CA THR A 158 -9.68 -4.84 5.77
C THR A 158 -9.06 -3.44 5.73
N LEU A 159 -9.37 -2.63 6.76
CA LEU A 159 -8.66 -1.38 7.07
C LEU A 159 -7.15 -1.60 7.22
N GLU A 160 -6.79 -2.72 7.81
CA GLU A 160 -5.44 -2.98 8.33
C GLU A 160 -4.41 -3.19 7.22
N SER A 161 -4.86 -3.57 6.02
CA SER A 161 -4.01 -3.53 4.82
C SER A 161 -3.52 -2.11 4.49
N ILE A 162 -4.21 -1.07 4.99
CA ILE A 162 -3.96 0.35 4.71
C ILE A 162 -3.40 1.12 5.92
N TYR A 163 -3.95 0.98 7.13
CA TYR A 163 -3.46 1.74 8.29
C TYR A 163 -2.26 1.05 9.02
N GLY A 164 -1.66 -0.09 8.56
CA GLY A 164 -0.52 -0.79 9.23
C GLY A 164 0.46 -1.62 8.34
N THR A 165 1.64 -1.97 8.87
CA THR A 165 2.57 -3.03 8.36
C THR A 165 2.13 -4.45 8.79
N ASP A 166 2.71 -5.53 8.25
CA ASP A 166 2.42 -6.92 8.68
C ASP A 166 2.63 -7.16 10.20
N PHE A 167 3.55 -6.41 10.81
CA PHE A 167 3.75 -6.40 12.25
C PHE A 167 2.67 -5.60 13.00
N GLU A 168 2.35 -4.37 12.58
CA GLU A 168 1.26 -3.56 13.16
C GLU A 168 -0.13 -4.19 12.95
N LEU A 169 -0.28 -4.98 11.89
CA LEU A 169 -1.46 -5.80 11.54
C LEU A 169 -1.67 -6.89 12.60
N LYS A 170 -0.62 -7.66 12.94
CA LYS A 170 -0.68 -8.69 13.99
C LYS A 170 -0.93 -8.05 15.36
N ALA A 171 -0.21 -6.96 15.67
CA ALA A 171 -0.44 -6.17 16.88
C ALA A 171 -1.88 -5.62 16.95
N SER A 172 -2.46 -5.22 15.82
CA SER A 172 -3.83 -4.71 15.74
C SER A 172 -4.88 -5.78 15.89
N ASN A 173 -4.75 -6.94 15.23
CA ASN A 173 -5.65 -8.08 15.39
C ASN A 173 -5.66 -8.58 16.84
N CYS A 174 -4.50 -8.68 17.49
CA CYS A 174 -4.39 -9.08 18.91
C CYS A 174 -4.92 -8.04 19.91
N THR A 175 -5.32 -6.84 19.49
CA THR A 175 -5.83 -5.76 20.36
C THR A 175 -7.20 -5.23 19.99
N LEU A 176 -7.75 -5.63 18.84
CA LEU A 176 -9.08 -5.24 18.37
C LEU A 176 -10.14 -5.96 19.21
N SER A 177 -10.97 -5.19 19.93
CA SER A 177 -12.07 -5.79 20.69
C SER A 177 -13.13 -6.35 19.73
N PRO A 178 -13.67 -7.56 19.95
CA PRO A 178 -14.71 -8.12 19.08
C PRO A 178 -15.98 -7.28 19.00
N ALA A 179 -16.79 -7.53 17.98
CA ALA A 179 -18.13 -6.95 17.81
C ALA A 179 -18.99 -7.10 19.09
N ASN A 180 -19.82 -6.10 19.39
CA ASN A 180 -20.63 -5.95 20.61
C ASN A 180 -19.84 -5.91 21.96
N ILE A 181 -18.50 -5.95 21.96
CA ILE A 181 -17.70 -5.92 23.20
C ILE A 181 -16.92 -4.60 23.31
N ILE A 182 -17.19 -3.82 24.35
CA ILE A 182 -16.55 -2.53 24.66
C ILE A 182 -15.84 -2.64 26.02
N THR A 183 -14.53 -2.42 26.04
CA THR A 183 -13.62 -2.66 27.20
C THR A 183 -12.57 -1.57 27.33
N GLU A 184 -12.14 -1.19 28.54
CA GLU A 184 -11.12 -0.14 28.75
C GLU A 184 -9.71 -0.51 28.26
N ARG A 185 -9.40 -1.81 28.21
CA ARG A 185 -8.10 -2.39 27.90
C ARG A 185 -8.26 -3.70 27.13
N ARG A 186 -7.43 -3.90 26.11
CA ARG A 186 -7.21 -5.19 25.44
C ARG A 186 -5.71 -5.46 25.38
N GLU A 187 -5.31 -6.70 25.60
CA GLU A 187 -3.92 -7.14 25.50
C GLU A 187 -3.84 -8.53 24.88
N GLY A 188 -2.80 -8.75 24.08
CA GLY A 188 -2.56 -10.02 23.41
C GLY A 188 -1.09 -10.17 23.03
N SER A 189 -0.74 -11.33 22.51
CA SER A 189 0.63 -11.62 22.04
C SER A 189 0.61 -12.37 20.72
N PHE A 190 1.50 -12.00 19.82
CA PHE A 190 1.68 -12.60 18.50
C PHE A 190 3.13 -13.02 18.31
N TYR A 191 3.41 -13.76 17.24
CA TYR A 191 4.78 -14.10 16.85
C TYR A 191 5.20 -13.33 15.60
N GLN A 192 6.40 -12.76 15.65
CA GLN A 192 7.09 -12.12 14.54
C GLN A 192 8.51 -12.69 14.48
N ASP A 193 8.92 -13.22 13.32
CA ASP A 193 10.27 -13.74 13.06
C ASP A 193 10.79 -14.75 14.11
N GLY A 194 9.87 -15.57 14.61
CA GLY A 194 10.09 -16.58 15.66
C GLY A 194 9.92 -16.08 17.10
N GLU A 195 9.94 -14.77 17.33
CA GLU A 195 9.90 -14.14 18.65
C GLU A 195 8.47 -13.77 19.08
N ARG A 196 8.17 -13.93 20.39
CA ARG A 196 6.88 -13.55 20.96
C ARG A 196 6.85 -12.06 21.30
N GLN A 197 5.93 -11.34 20.69
CA GLN A 197 5.71 -9.91 20.86
C GLN A 197 4.38 -9.64 21.56
N TRP A 198 4.27 -8.52 22.26
CA TRP A 198 3.08 -8.11 23.00
C TRP A 198 2.46 -6.85 22.40
N ALA A 199 1.13 -6.81 22.38
CA ALA A 199 0.38 -5.62 21.98
C ALA A 199 -0.72 -5.32 23.01
N ARG A 200 -0.96 -4.03 23.20
CA ARG A 200 -1.93 -3.45 24.13
C ARG A 200 -2.75 -2.38 23.42
N ALA A 201 -4.01 -2.25 23.79
CA ALA A 201 -4.83 -1.08 23.50
C ALA A 201 -5.50 -0.59 24.78
N THR A 202 -5.54 0.73 24.99
CA THR A 202 -6.25 1.35 26.12
C THR A 202 -7.03 2.58 25.70
N SER A 203 -8.19 2.78 26.33
CA SER A 203 -9.05 3.96 26.15
C SER A 203 -10.00 4.15 27.34
N TYR A 204 -10.09 5.37 27.87
CA TYR A 204 -11.02 5.74 28.94
C TYR A 204 -12.51 5.63 28.53
N TYR A 205 -12.79 5.71 27.22
CA TYR A 205 -14.12 5.66 26.61
C TYR A 205 -14.44 4.29 26.00
N GLY A 206 -13.62 3.27 26.30
CA GLY A 206 -13.64 1.97 25.64
C GLY A 206 -12.72 1.91 24.42
N VAL A 207 -12.03 0.77 24.29
CA VAL A 207 -11.13 0.45 23.18
C VAL A 207 -11.93 0.23 21.89
N PHE A 208 -11.38 0.75 20.80
CA PHE A 208 -11.84 0.57 19.44
C PHE A 208 -12.12 -0.91 19.11
N ASN A 209 -13.32 -1.18 18.60
CA ASN A 209 -13.82 -2.53 18.35
C ASN A 209 -14.12 -2.81 16.86
N GLU A 210 -14.50 -4.05 16.55
CA GLU A 210 -14.90 -4.47 15.18
C GLU A 210 -16.14 -3.76 14.62
N GLU A 211 -16.87 -2.95 15.39
CA GLU A 211 -18.00 -2.14 14.90
C GLU A 211 -17.49 -0.77 14.46
N ASP A 212 -16.60 -0.19 15.26
CA ASP A 212 -15.95 1.08 15.02
C ASP A 212 -15.16 1.07 13.69
N GLU A 213 -14.65 -0.10 13.28
CA GLU A 213 -14.10 -0.34 11.95
C GLU A 213 -14.96 0.17 10.79
N ASP A 214 -16.29 0.02 10.83
CA ASP A 214 -17.13 0.40 9.69
C ASP A 214 -17.32 1.91 9.59
N VAL A 215 -17.37 2.57 10.74
CA VAL A 215 -17.34 4.04 10.84
C VAL A 215 -16.00 4.54 10.36
N LEU A 216 -14.92 3.85 10.75
CA LEU A 216 -13.55 4.18 10.41
C LEU A 216 -13.23 3.95 8.91
N ARG A 217 -13.81 2.93 8.27
CA ARG A 217 -13.81 2.73 6.81
C ARG A 217 -14.50 3.89 6.09
N ARG A 218 -15.68 4.34 6.53
CA ARG A 218 -16.34 5.50 5.87
C ARG A 218 -15.61 6.82 6.09
N ILE A 219 -14.82 6.95 7.15
CA ILE A 219 -13.88 8.07 7.34
C ILE A 219 -12.70 8.00 6.36
N GLN A 220 -12.20 6.81 5.98
CA GLN A 220 -11.27 6.67 4.83
C GLN A 220 -11.92 7.19 3.55
N ASP A 221 -13.12 6.70 3.23
CA ASP A 221 -13.81 7.03 1.98
C ASP A 221 -14.01 8.55 1.86
N ILE A 222 -14.50 9.22 2.91
CA ILE A 222 -14.66 10.68 2.95
C ILE A 222 -13.29 11.40 2.87
N THR A 223 -12.25 10.88 3.53
CA THR A 223 -10.89 11.45 3.45
C THR A 223 -10.35 11.40 2.02
N ILE A 224 -10.48 10.26 1.33
CA ILE A 224 -9.97 10.08 -0.02
C ILE A 224 -10.72 10.98 -1.01
N ASP A 225 -12.05 11.02 -0.94
CA ASP A 225 -12.88 11.92 -1.76
C ASP A 225 -12.52 13.41 -1.53
N TYR A 226 -12.31 13.81 -0.28
CA TYR A 226 -11.94 15.19 0.07
C TYR A 226 -10.55 15.58 -0.44
N LEU A 227 -9.56 14.67 -0.32
CA LEU A 227 -8.21 14.89 -0.84
C LEU A 227 -8.19 14.94 -2.36
N ASP A 228 -8.92 14.07 -3.05
CA ASP A 228 -9.00 14.13 -4.52
C ASP A 228 -9.71 15.41 -4.99
N PHE A 229 -10.79 15.83 -4.33
CA PHE A 229 -11.41 17.14 -4.57
C PHE A 229 -10.39 18.29 -4.39
N LYS A 230 -9.59 18.27 -3.31
CA LYS A 230 -8.55 19.29 -3.08
C LYS A 230 -7.44 19.25 -4.14
N ARG A 231 -7.06 18.06 -4.60
CA ARG A 231 -6.07 17.87 -5.68
C ARG A 231 -6.62 18.37 -7.02
N GLN A 232 -7.88 18.08 -7.35
CA GLN A 232 -8.58 18.63 -8.53
C GLN A 232 -8.70 20.17 -8.49
N LYS A 233 -8.68 20.78 -7.30
CA LYS A 233 -8.65 22.24 -7.11
C LYS A 233 -7.25 22.85 -7.10
N GLY A 234 -6.18 22.05 -7.13
CA GLY A 234 -4.81 22.52 -6.98
C GLY A 234 -4.48 23.02 -5.57
N GLU A 235 -5.30 22.69 -4.57
CA GLU A 235 -5.08 23.07 -3.18
C GLU A 235 -4.12 22.12 -2.44
N ILE A 236 -3.91 20.92 -2.97
CA ILE A 236 -2.86 19.99 -2.53
C ILE A 236 -2.13 19.39 -3.74
N ASP A 237 -0.83 19.19 -3.60
CA ASP A 237 0.09 18.62 -4.59
C ASP A 237 0.81 17.37 -4.03
N GLU A 238 1.93 16.97 -4.65
CA GLU A 238 2.76 15.83 -4.22
C GLU A 238 3.78 16.17 -3.12
N TYR A 239 3.97 17.47 -2.82
CA TYR A 239 4.87 17.96 -1.75
C TYR A 239 4.09 18.39 -0.50
N THR A 240 2.77 18.46 -0.58
CA THR A 240 1.88 18.85 0.51
C THR A 240 1.92 17.81 1.63
N ASP A 241 2.32 18.24 2.82
CA ASP A 241 2.30 17.41 4.02
C ASP A 241 0.85 17.11 4.45
N LEU A 242 0.34 15.97 3.98
CA LEU A 242 -1.02 15.50 4.24
C LEU A 242 -1.30 15.28 5.74
N SER A 243 -0.28 15.10 6.59
CA SER A 243 -0.48 15.01 8.06
C SER A 243 -1.03 16.30 8.67
N LYS A 244 -0.86 17.43 8.00
CA LYS A 244 -1.39 18.75 8.39
C LYS A 244 -2.75 19.07 7.77
N VAL A 245 -3.24 18.27 6.81
CA VAL A 245 -4.51 18.56 6.11
C VAL A 245 -5.68 18.20 7.01
N LEU A 246 -6.48 19.23 7.32
CA LEU A 246 -7.70 19.11 8.13
C LEU A 246 -8.82 18.47 7.30
N ILE A 247 -9.26 17.28 7.67
CA ILE A 247 -10.36 16.56 7.03
C ILE A 247 -11.68 16.86 7.76
N PRO A 248 -12.66 17.53 7.13
CA PRO A 248 -13.98 17.73 7.70
C PRO A 248 -14.87 16.50 7.45
N ILE A 249 -15.52 16.02 8.51
CA ILE A 249 -16.32 14.78 8.51
C ILE A 249 -17.72 15.11 9.04
N TRP A 250 -18.73 14.99 8.16
CA TRP A 250 -20.13 15.03 8.56
C TRP A 250 -20.59 13.64 9.00
N VAL A 251 -21.18 13.57 10.20
CA VAL A 251 -21.64 12.31 10.82
C VAL A 251 -22.80 11.70 10.04
N GLU A 252 -23.57 12.52 9.34
CA GLU A 252 -24.65 12.10 8.46
C GLU A 252 -24.14 11.42 7.18
N ASP A 253 -22.99 11.85 6.63
CA ASP A 253 -22.38 11.24 5.45
C ASP A 253 -21.90 9.81 5.73
N ILE A 254 -21.47 9.53 6.98
CA ILE A 254 -21.11 8.17 7.42
C ILE A 254 -22.34 7.27 7.45
N ALA A 255 -23.47 7.76 7.98
CA ALA A 255 -24.72 7.00 8.00
C ALA A 255 -25.20 6.69 6.57
N ASP A 256 -25.19 7.68 5.67
CA ASP A 256 -25.54 7.52 4.26
C ASP A 256 -24.63 6.50 3.56
N ARG A 257 -23.30 6.58 3.76
CA ARG A 257 -22.32 5.61 3.21
C ARG A 257 -22.39 4.21 3.83
N GLN A 258 -23.12 4.05 4.93
CA GLN A 258 -23.48 2.74 5.51
C GLN A 258 -24.89 2.27 5.10
N GLY A 259 -25.66 3.09 4.36
CA GLY A 259 -27.04 2.80 4.01
C GLY A 259 -28.02 2.87 5.20
N LEU A 260 -27.61 3.51 6.30
CA LEU A 260 -28.38 3.62 7.53
C LEU A 260 -29.25 4.89 7.53
N SER A 261 -30.39 4.82 8.24
CA SER A 261 -31.20 6.02 8.45
C SER A 261 -30.47 7.01 9.38
N ARG A 262 -30.61 8.32 9.11
CA ARG A 262 -30.04 9.42 9.92
C ARG A 262 -30.75 9.61 11.28
N GLY A 263 -31.17 8.52 11.92
CA GLY A 263 -31.87 8.52 13.20
C GLY A 263 -30.94 8.93 14.36
N PRO A 264 -31.46 9.58 15.43
CA PRO A 264 -30.63 10.05 16.54
C PRO A 264 -29.79 8.95 17.22
N SER A 265 -30.29 7.70 17.24
CA SER A 265 -29.56 6.53 17.75
C SER A 265 -28.37 6.14 16.87
N VAL A 266 -28.53 6.17 15.55
CA VAL A 266 -27.47 5.85 14.57
C VAL A 266 -26.38 6.91 14.64
N LEU A 267 -26.76 8.20 14.59
CA LEU A 267 -25.80 9.31 14.70
C LEU A 267 -25.08 9.32 16.07
N LYS A 268 -25.74 8.87 17.15
CA LYS A 268 -25.10 8.65 18.45
C LYS A 268 -24.05 7.53 18.38
N ALA A 269 -24.40 6.37 17.81
CA ALA A 269 -23.49 5.23 17.69
C ALA A 269 -22.23 5.60 16.87
N ILE A 270 -22.40 6.25 15.73
CA ILE A 270 -21.29 6.75 14.89
C ILE A 270 -20.38 7.69 15.69
N ASN A 271 -20.97 8.63 16.46
CA ASN A 271 -20.18 9.54 17.31
C ASN A 271 -19.42 8.82 18.41
N HIS A 272 -19.99 7.78 19.02
CA HIS A 272 -19.31 6.94 19.99
C HIS A 272 -18.12 6.19 19.36
N SER A 273 -18.29 5.64 18.16
CA SER A 273 -17.22 5.00 17.38
C SER A 273 -16.08 5.96 17.01
N ILE A 274 -16.40 7.18 16.56
CA ILE A 274 -15.40 8.22 16.26
C ILE A 274 -14.55 8.52 17.51
N ILE A 275 -15.21 8.66 18.66
CA ILE A 275 -14.55 8.99 19.93
C ILE A 275 -13.68 7.83 20.41
N ARG A 276 -14.12 6.57 20.30
CA ARG A 276 -13.28 5.39 20.58
C ARG A 276 -12.09 5.27 19.63
N ALA A 277 -12.27 5.54 18.33
CA ALA A 277 -11.20 5.52 17.33
C ALA A 277 -10.12 6.60 17.58
N TYR A 278 -10.49 7.76 18.12
CA TYR A 278 -9.54 8.81 18.50
C TYR A 278 -8.82 8.53 19.84
N HIS A 279 -9.54 8.08 20.87
CA HIS A 279 -8.95 7.88 22.21
C HIS A 279 -8.21 6.55 22.39
N THR A 280 -8.43 5.57 21.51
CA THR A 280 -7.69 4.30 21.57
C THR A 280 -6.23 4.52 21.20
N THR A 281 -5.37 4.50 22.21
CA THR A 281 -3.93 4.39 22.02
C THR A 281 -3.58 2.91 22.00
N LYS A 282 -2.99 2.44 20.90
CA LYS A 282 -2.34 1.12 20.84
C LYS A 282 -0.88 1.28 21.22
N SER A 283 -0.31 0.32 21.95
CA SER A 283 1.14 0.19 22.12
C SER A 283 1.57 -1.25 21.86
N TYR A 284 2.80 -1.43 21.43
CA TYR A 284 3.34 -2.75 21.12
C TYR A 284 4.84 -2.82 21.37
N SER A 285 5.30 -3.96 21.88
CA SER A 285 6.72 -4.26 22.00
C SER A 285 7.26 -4.67 20.63
N HIS A 286 8.39 -4.11 20.21
CA HIS A 286 9.17 -4.59 19.08
C HIS A 286 10.63 -4.77 19.49
N ILE A 287 11.33 -5.70 18.83
CA ILE A 287 12.77 -5.90 19.03
C ILE A 287 13.52 -5.05 18.02
N GLU A 288 14.24 -4.05 18.52
CA GLU A 288 15.29 -3.37 17.79
C GLU A 288 16.60 -4.15 17.98
N ARG A 289 17.31 -4.42 16.90
CA ARG A 289 18.69 -4.92 16.98
C ARG A 289 19.61 -3.72 17.00
N SER A 290 20.50 -3.66 18.00
CA SER A 290 21.57 -2.69 18.02
C SER A 290 22.64 -3.01 16.96
N TYR A 291 23.60 -2.11 16.77
CA TYR A 291 24.81 -2.38 15.97
C TYR A 291 25.65 -3.55 16.52
N ASP A 292 25.47 -3.91 17.79
CA ASP A 292 26.17 -4.98 18.49
C ASP A 292 25.38 -6.31 18.48
N ASP A 293 24.34 -6.41 17.62
CA ASP A 293 23.34 -7.48 17.50
C ASP A 293 22.60 -7.82 18.83
N SER A 294 22.67 -6.92 19.82
CA SER A 294 21.94 -7.04 21.08
C SER A 294 20.47 -6.64 20.90
N LYS A 295 19.57 -7.46 21.45
CA LYS A 295 18.11 -7.27 21.36
C LYS A 295 17.65 -6.20 22.37
N ILE A 296 17.26 -5.04 21.87
CA ILE A 296 16.60 -3.98 22.64
C ILE A 296 15.09 -4.15 22.46
N TYR A 297 14.36 -4.28 23.57
CA TYR A 297 12.90 -4.23 23.55
C TYR A 297 12.46 -2.77 23.62
N ALA A 298 11.93 -2.25 22.51
CA ALA A 298 11.33 -0.93 22.44
C ALA A 298 9.80 -1.03 22.49
N GLU A 299 9.13 0.01 23.00
CA GLU A 299 7.67 0.13 22.94
C GLU A 299 7.30 1.30 22.02
N SER A 300 6.62 0.99 20.93
CA SER A 300 6.00 2.01 20.07
C SER A 300 4.58 2.31 20.55
N GLN A 301 4.12 3.54 20.33
CA GLN A 301 2.70 3.90 20.46
C GLN A 301 2.13 4.31 19.10
N LEU A 302 0.99 3.73 18.74
CA LEU A 302 0.24 4.05 17.53
C LEU A 302 -1.12 4.64 17.93
N ARG A 303 -1.39 5.83 17.42
CA ARG A 303 -2.74 6.40 17.33
C ARG A 303 -3.16 6.43 15.88
N LEU A 304 -4.45 6.24 15.66
CA LEU A 304 -5.06 6.34 14.34
C LEU A 304 -5.22 7.82 13.99
N ILE A 305 -6.11 8.50 14.70
CA ILE A 305 -6.39 9.93 14.54
C ILE A 305 -5.44 10.71 15.46
N ASP A 306 -4.69 11.66 14.90
CA ASP A 306 -3.72 12.49 15.63
C ASP A 306 -4.40 13.67 16.33
N LYS A 307 -5.30 14.37 15.62
CA LYS A 307 -6.09 15.49 16.15
C LYS A 307 -7.56 15.32 15.81
N PHE A 308 -8.42 15.71 16.74
CA PHE A 308 -9.87 15.65 16.61
C PHE A 308 -10.52 16.87 17.26
N HIS A 309 -11.34 17.59 16.50
CA HIS A 309 -12.07 18.78 16.94
C HIS A 309 -13.54 18.67 16.54
N ILE A 310 -14.46 18.97 17.45
CA ILE A 310 -15.90 19.00 17.14
C ILE A 310 -16.32 20.42 16.81
N ILE A 311 -17.00 20.60 15.67
CA ILE A 311 -17.52 21.90 15.23
C ILE A 311 -18.99 22.00 15.67
N HIS A 312 -19.34 23.11 16.33
CA HIS A 312 -20.67 23.39 16.91
C HIS A 312 -21.15 22.44 18.04
N ALA A 313 -20.25 21.80 18.79
CA ALA A 313 -20.61 21.39 20.15
C ALA A 313 -20.81 22.65 21.02
N ASN A 314 -21.99 22.80 21.64
CA ASN A 314 -22.16 23.73 22.76
C ASN A 314 -21.13 23.36 23.83
N LYS A 315 -20.27 24.31 24.25
CA LYS A 315 -19.27 24.06 25.31
C LYS A 315 -19.93 23.32 26.47
N PRO A 316 -19.48 22.12 26.86
CA PRO A 316 -20.13 21.38 27.92
C PRO A 316 -20.07 22.23 29.19
N LYS A 317 -21.25 22.51 29.78
CA LYS A 317 -21.31 23.06 31.14
C LYS A 317 -20.55 22.09 32.05
N PRO A 318 -19.77 22.58 33.04
CA PRO A 318 -19.05 21.69 33.97
C PRO A 318 -20.05 20.73 34.63
N LYS A 319 -19.92 19.44 34.29
CA LYS A 319 -20.75 18.37 34.83
C LYS A 319 -20.13 17.85 36.12
N LYS A 320 -20.95 17.25 36.99
CA LYS A 320 -20.44 16.53 38.18
C LYS A 320 -19.65 15.31 37.70
N PRO A 321 -18.54 14.92 38.35
CA PRO A 321 -17.83 13.68 38.00
C PRO A 321 -18.78 12.48 38.03
N LEU A 322 -18.63 11.58 37.07
CA LEU A 322 -19.33 10.30 37.06
C LEU A 322 -18.81 9.38 38.16
N ASP A 323 -19.68 8.46 38.61
CA ASP A 323 -19.29 7.35 39.46
C ASP A 323 -18.42 6.34 38.69
N GLY A 324 -17.48 5.66 39.36
CA GLY A 324 -16.55 4.72 38.74
C GLY A 324 -17.24 3.51 38.09
N ALA A 325 -18.45 3.17 38.55
CA ALA A 325 -19.27 2.09 38.02
C ALA A 325 -20.14 2.47 36.79
N CYS A 326 -19.99 3.69 36.22
CA CYS A 326 -20.70 4.08 35.00
C CYS A 326 -20.25 3.25 33.78
N LYS A 327 -21.15 3.07 32.79
CA LYS A 327 -20.78 2.41 31.53
C LYS A 327 -19.88 3.32 30.68
N LEU A 328 -19.09 2.72 29.80
CA LEU A 328 -18.10 3.43 28.99
C LEU A 328 -18.77 4.40 27.99
N GLU A 329 -19.94 4.02 27.50
CA GLU A 329 -20.79 4.81 26.62
C GLU A 329 -21.43 6.01 27.35
N ASP A 330 -21.71 5.88 28.65
CA ASP A 330 -22.22 6.98 29.48
C ASP A 330 -21.14 8.07 29.69
N ARG A 331 -19.86 7.69 29.74
CA ARG A 331 -18.72 8.62 29.78
C ARG A 331 -18.62 9.44 28.49
N ILE A 332 -18.90 8.84 27.33
CA ILE A 332 -18.93 9.55 26.05
C ILE A 332 -20.05 10.61 26.04
N ASP A 333 -21.28 10.23 26.42
CA ASP A 333 -22.43 11.16 26.55
C ASP A 333 -22.17 12.27 27.57
N HIS A 334 -21.37 11.97 28.59
CA HIS A 334 -20.93 12.90 29.60
C HIS A 334 -19.95 13.94 29.03
N ASP A 335 -18.84 13.54 28.42
CA ASP A 335 -17.78 14.49 28.09
C ASP A 335 -18.01 15.19 26.73
N TYR A 336 -18.62 14.52 25.75
CA TYR A 336 -18.70 15.00 24.36
C TYR A 336 -20.07 15.55 23.92
N SER A 337 -21.06 15.56 24.80
CA SER A 337 -22.48 15.85 24.52
C SER A 337 -23.16 14.80 23.62
N LYS A 338 -24.50 14.77 23.61
CA LYS A 338 -25.26 13.59 23.15
C LYS A 338 -25.08 13.21 21.67
N VAL A 339 -25.00 14.19 20.77
CA VAL A 339 -24.78 13.99 19.32
C VAL A 339 -24.11 15.26 18.77
N PHE A 340 -22.97 15.11 18.10
CA PHE A 340 -22.43 16.14 17.21
C PHE A 340 -22.73 15.82 15.74
N LYS A 341 -22.65 16.83 14.87
CA LYS A 341 -22.95 16.70 13.42
C LYS A 341 -21.71 16.78 12.52
N LEU A 342 -20.69 17.51 12.95
CA LEU A 342 -19.47 17.79 12.19
C LEU A 342 -18.26 17.73 13.13
N CYS A 343 -17.24 16.97 12.73
CA CYS A 343 -15.91 17.03 13.32
C CYS A 343 -14.86 17.32 12.24
N VAL A 344 -13.68 17.74 12.68
CA VAL A 344 -12.50 17.97 11.84
C VAL A 344 -11.35 17.20 12.45
N LEU A 345 -10.66 16.39 11.63
CA LEU A 345 -9.60 15.50 12.09
C LEU A 345 -8.34 15.55 11.22
N THR A 346 -7.24 15.02 11.76
CA THR A 346 -6.05 14.61 11.00
C THR A 346 -5.71 13.16 11.35
N TRP A 347 -5.36 12.32 10.37
CA TRP A 347 -4.69 11.05 10.69
C TRP A 347 -3.28 11.32 11.26
N HIS A 348 -2.75 10.33 11.94
CA HIS A 348 -1.32 10.16 12.09
C HIS A 348 -0.62 10.03 10.72
N ALA A 349 0.61 10.56 10.59
CA ALA A 349 1.33 10.66 9.32
C ALA A 349 1.53 9.30 8.60
N SER A 350 1.62 8.20 9.35
CA SER A 350 1.78 6.86 8.79
C SER A 350 0.60 6.38 7.93
N PHE A 351 -0.61 6.96 8.09
CA PHE A 351 -1.72 6.70 7.17
C PHE A 351 -1.37 7.13 5.75
N TYR A 352 -0.93 8.37 5.57
CA TYR A 352 -0.72 8.95 4.24
C TYR A 352 0.43 8.25 3.51
N HIS A 353 1.51 7.95 4.24
CA HIS A 353 2.60 7.13 3.70
C HIS A 353 2.10 5.75 3.22
N ARG A 354 1.19 5.10 3.94
CA ARG A 354 0.65 3.80 3.55
C ARG A 354 -0.40 3.88 2.43
N LEU A 355 -1.26 4.90 2.45
CA LEU A 355 -2.18 5.23 1.35
C LEU A 355 -1.42 5.46 0.02
N HIS A 356 -0.19 5.99 0.08
CA HIS A 356 0.71 6.11 -1.06
C HIS A 356 1.46 4.81 -1.43
N SER A 357 1.74 3.90 -0.49
CA SER A 357 2.51 2.67 -0.79
C SER A 357 1.66 1.51 -1.34
N ILE A 358 0.32 1.59 -1.26
CA ILE A 358 -0.58 0.48 -1.58
C ILE A 358 -1.25 0.69 -2.93
N SER A 359 -0.98 -0.20 -3.88
CA SER A 359 -1.51 -0.13 -5.24
C SER A 359 -2.93 -0.70 -5.41
N ALA A 360 -3.33 -1.63 -4.55
CA ALA A 360 -4.64 -2.25 -4.55
C ALA A 360 -5.01 -2.80 -3.16
N TYR A 361 -6.29 -2.87 -2.87
CA TYR A 361 -6.83 -3.44 -1.62
C TYR A 361 -7.94 -4.46 -1.90
N GLY A 362 -8.17 -5.36 -0.94
CA GLY A 362 -9.17 -6.43 -1.06
C GLY A 362 -10.60 -5.92 -0.94
N ILE A 363 -11.52 -6.46 -1.76
CA ILE A 363 -12.92 -6.04 -1.86
C ILE A 363 -13.93 -7.16 -1.59
N ALA A 364 -15.09 -6.77 -1.07
CA ALA A 364 -16.26 -7.63 -0.91
C ALA A 364 -17.41 -7.14 -1.82
N HIS A 365 -18.42 -8.01 -2.00
CA HIS A 365 -19.69 -7.62 -2.61
C HIS A 365 -20.27 -6.38 -1.90
N GLN A 366 -20.84 -5.48 -2.68
CA GLN A 366 -21.33 -4.16 -2.23
C GLN A 366 -22.36 -4.26 -1.09
N ASP A 367 -23.23 -5.27 -1.13
CA ASP A 367 -24.30 -5.44 -0.13
C ASP A 367 -23.83 -6.09 1.18
N LEU A 368 -22.54 -6.45 1.31
CA LEU A 368 -22.03 -7.05 2.55
C LEU A 368 -22.40 -6.23 3.78
N ALA A 369 -22.35 -4.89 3.70
CA ALA A 369 -22.71 -3.99 4.80
C ALA A 369 -24.20 -4.10 5.26
N LYS A 370 -25.09 -4.71 4.47
CA LYS A 370 -26.51 -4.92 4.83
C LYS A 370 -26.72 -6.14 5.74
N LEU A 371 -25.76 -7.06 5.81
CA LEU A 371 -25.85 -8.26 6.66
C LEU A 371 -25.78 -7.88 8.16
N PRO A 372 -26.36 -8.69 9.06
CA PRO A 372 -26.14 -8.55 10.49
C PRO A 372 -24.64 -8.61 10.80
N LEU A 373 -24.16 -7.69 11.65
CA LEU A 373 -22.74 -7.49 11.96
C LEU A 373 -21.96 -8.78 12.27
N MET A 374 -22.50 -9.65 13.12
CA MET A 374 -21.85 -10.94 13.47
C MET A 374 -21.69 -11.86 12.24
N ILE A 375 -22.72 -11.97 11.40
CA ILE A 375 -22.72 -12.79 10.19
C ILE A 375 -21.69 -12.26 9.19
N ARG A 376 -21.64 -10.93 9.01
CA ARG A 376 -20.65 -10.26 8.17
C ARG A 376 -19.23 -10.50 8.64
N ARG A 377 -18.93 -10.27 9.93
CA ARG A 377 -17.57 -10.45 10.48
C ARG A 377 -17.13 -11.92 10.39
N PHE A 378 -18.04 -12.87 10.63
CA PHE A 378 -17.77 -14.30 10.43
C PHE A 378 -17.47 -14.65 8.96
N TYR A 379 -18.28 -14.17 8.01
CA TYR A 379 -18.01 -14.32 6.57
C TYR A 379 -16.68 -13.66 6.14
N GLU A 380 -16.32 -12.49 6.70
CA GLU A 380 -15.01 -11.87 6.46
C GLU A 380 -13.86 -12.73 7.01
N LYS A 381 -14.02 -13.38 8.17
CA LYS A 381 -13.04 -14.31 8.75
C LYS A 381 -12.89 -15.59 7.93
N VAL A 382 -14.00 -16.19 7.48
CA VAL A 382 -14.00 -17.35 6.56
C VAL A 382 -13.25 -17.01 5.26
N ARG A 383 -13.49 -15.83 4.68
CA ARG A 383 -12.74 -15.36 3.50
C ARG A 383 -11.27 -15.07 3.79
N GLN A 384 -10.96 -14.53 4.96
CA GLN A 384 -9.59 -14.26 5.39
C GLN A 384 -8.80 -15.56 5.51
N ASP A 385 -9.41 -16.64 6.01
CA ASP A 385 -8.77 -17.95 6.13
C ASP A 385 -8.66 -18.68 4.77
N TYR A 386 -9.69 -18.64 3.91
CA TYR A 386 -9.64 -19.20 2.54
C TYR A 386 -8.55 -18.56 1.68
N PHE A 387 -8.42 -17.23 1.77
CA PHE A 387 -7.34 -16.51 1.10
C PHE A 387 -6.08 -16.39 1.97
N SER A 388 -5.93 -17.19 3.04
CA SER A 388 -4.67 -17.31 3.78
C SER A 388 -3.81 -18.43 3.20
N ASN A 389 -2.50 -18.40 3.43
CA ASN A 389 -1.63 -19.54 3.16
C ASN A 389 -1.57 -20.50 4.37
N LYS A 390 -2.57 -20.48 5.26
CA LYS A 390 -2.55 -21.16 6.57
C LYS A 390 -3.69 -22.15 6.78
N HIS A 391 -4.84 -21.98 6.12
CA HIS A 391 -5.93 -22.96 6.06
C HIS A 391 -6.30 -23.52 7.44
N GLN A 392 -6.70 -22.63 8.36
CA GLN A 392 -6.95 -22.98 9.77
C GLN A 392 -8.15 -23.91 9.94
N LEU A 393 -9.22 -23.67 9.17
CA LEU A 393 -10.45 -24.48 9.17
C LEU A 393 -10.92 -24.88 7.76
N ILE A 394 -10.40 -24.24 6.72
CA ILE A 394 -10.84 -24.41 5.33
C ILE A 394 -9.78 -25.18 4.53
N ASN A 395 -10.15 -26.33 3.96
CA ASN A 395 -9.27 -27.14 3.12
C ASN A 395 -9.05 -26.55 1.71
N ASP A 396 -8.19 -27.19 0.92
CA ASP A 396 -7.87 -26.76 -0.46
C ASP A 396 -9.10 -26.76 -1.40
N ASP A 397 -10.09 -27.62 -1.14
CA ASP A 397 -11.37 -27.70 -1.87
C ASP A 397 -12.38 -26.59 -1.47
N GLY A 398 -12.01 -25.70 -0.54
CA GLY A 398 -12.86 -24.62 -0.05
C GLY A 398 -13.96 -25.06 0.92
N PHE A 399 -13.90 -26.29 1.45
CA PHE A 399 -14.79 -26.80 2.50
C PHE A 399 -14.15 -26.65 3.88
N GLY A 400 -14.97 -26.42 4.91
CA GLY A 400 -14.53 -26.55 6.29
C GLY A 400 -15.70 -26.72 7.26
N GLU A 401 -15.42 -27.31 8.41
CA GLU A 401 -16.43 -27.62 9.43
C GLU A 401 -15.86 -27.59 10.85
N GLY A 402 -16.72 -27.41 11.86
CA GLY A 402 -16.31 -27.41 13.25
C GLY A 402 -17.42 -27.06 14.24
N ASN A 403 -17.08 -27.13 15.52
CA ASN A 403 -17.93 -26.65 16.59
C ASN A 403 -17.98 -25.12 16.57
N LEU A 404 -19.16 -24.50 16.65
CA LEU A 404 -19.31 -23.04 16.58
C LEU A 404 -18.46 -22.31 17.63
N PHE A 405 -18.31 -22.88 18.83
CA PHE A 405 -17.46 -22.33 19.89
C PHE A 405 -15.97 -22.36 19.54
N ASP A 406 -15.48 -23.47 18.99
CA ASP A 406 -14.08 -23.63 18.61
C ASP A 406 -13.74 -22.85 17.33
N THR A 407 -14.67 -22.77 16.38
CA THR A 407 -14.59 -21.87 15.21
C THR A 407 -14.51 -20.40 15.63
N VAL A 408 -15.31 -19.97 16.63
CA VAL A 408 -15.21 -18.62 17.21
C VAL A 408 -13.85 -18.41 17.89
N LYS A 409 -13.34 -19.35 18.69
CA LYS A 409 -11.99 -19.28 19.26
C LYS A 409 -10.88 -19.20 18.20
N CYS A 410 -11.04 -19.91 17.09
CA CYS A 410 -10.07 -19.95 15.99
C CYS A 410 -10.04 -18.62 15.21
N TYR A 411 -11.20 -18.09 14.82
CA TYR A 411 -11.28 -16.84 14.05
C TYR A 411 -11.08 -15.57 14.90
N TRP A 412 -11.35 -15.62 16.21
CA TRP A 412 -11.07 -14.55 17.18
C TRP A 412 -9.98 -14.97 18.17
N THR A 413 -8.74 -15.11 17.67
CA THR A 413 -7.57 -15.51 18.46
C THR A 413 -7.20 -14.55 19.60
N GLN A 414 -7.82 -13.36 19.68
CA GLN A 414 -7.64 -12.41 20.77
C GLN A 414 -8.52 -12.69 22.01
N LEU A 415 -9.35 -13.73 22.00
CA LEU A 415 -10.20 -14.12 23.13
C LEU A 415 -9.37 -14.74 24.25
N SER A 416 -9.24 -14.01 25.37
CA SER A 416 -8.43 -14.43 26.52
C SER A 416 -9.09 -15.46 27.43
N ASP A 417 -10.40 -15.67 27.31
CA ASP A 417 -11.15 -16.66 28.09
C ASP A 417 -12.35 -17.26 27.34
N ASP A 418 -12.79 -18.42 27.83
CA ASP A 418 -13.90 -19.18 27.29
C ASP A 418 -15.25 -18.45 27.41
N GLN A 419 -15.42 -17.55 28.38
CA GLN A 419 -16.68 -16.82 28.54
C GLN A 419 -16.88 -15.79 27.43
N GLU A 420 -15.82 -15.15 26.93
CA GLU A 420 -15.92 -14.29 25.75
C GLU A 420 -16.26 -15.08 24.48
N ALA A 421 -15.66 -16.26 24.29
CA ALA A 421 -16.03 -17.17 23.20
C ALA A 421 -17.50 -17.62 23.29
N PHE A 422 -18.00 -17.96 24.48
CA PHE A 422 -19.43 -18.28 24.68
C PHE A 422 -20.36 -17.08 24.46
N LYS A 423 -19.94 -15.84 24.81
CA LYS A 423 -20.71 -14.61 24.52
C LYS A 423 -20.83 -14.35 23.02
N LEU A 424 -19.73 -14.45 22.26
CA LEU A 424 -19.75 -14.25 20.81
C LEU A 424 -20.51 -15.36 20.07
N SER A 425 -20.34 -16.62 20.51
CA SER A 425 -21.16 -17.74 20.01
C SER A 425 -22.65 -17.50 20.26
N HIS A 426 -23.02 -16.96 21.42
CA HIS A 426 -24.41 -16.61 21.71
C HIS A 426 -24.95 -15.46 20.84
N GLU A 427 -24.17 -14.40 20.64
CA GLU A 427 -24.54 -13.28 19.77
C GLU A 427 -24.64 -13.69 18.29
N MET A 428 -23.83 -14.66 17.84
CA MET A 428 -23.99 -15.30 16.53
C MET A 428 -25.36 -15.98 16.41
N VAL A 429 -25.72 -16.88 17.33
CA VAL A 429 -27.02 -17.57 17.28
C VAL A 429 -28.21 -16.59 17.43
N LYS A 430 -28.02 -15.49 18.16
CA LYS A 430 -28.99 -14.39 18.27
C LYS A 430 -29.15 -13.62 16.96
N ALA A 431 -28.08 -13.40 16.20
CA ALA A 431 -28.14 -12.82 14.85
C ALA A 431 -28.82 -13.78 13.85
N LEU A 432 -28.47 -15.08 13.86
CA LEU A 432 -29.13 -16.11 13.04
C LEU A 432 -30.66 -16.14 13.30
N ARG A 433 -31.08 -16.09 14.57
CA ARG A 433 -32.49 -15.98 14.97
C ARG A 433 -33.20 -14.72 14.42
N GLN A 434 -32.50 -13.61 14.25
CA GLN A 434 -33.09 -12.37 13.71
C GLN A 434 -33.38 -12.47 12.21
N ILE A 435 -32.54 -13.20 11.45
CA ILE A 435 -32.77 -13.47 10.02
C ILE A 435 -34.05 -14.30 9.82
N ILE A 436 -34.27 -15.31 10.66
CA ILE A 436 -35.38 -16.29 10.54
C ILE A 436 -36.70 -15.80 11.17
N ALA A 437 -36.67 -14.72 11.97
CA ALA A 437 -37.81 -14.26 12.77
C ALA A 437 -39.12 -14.14 11.95
N PRO A 438 -40.18 -14.96 12.20
CA PRO A 438 -41.31 -15.13 11.27
C PRO A 438 -42.20 -13.91 10.98
N LYS A 439 -41.96 -12.74 11.62
CA LYS A 439 -42.79 -11.53 11.48
C LYS A 439 -41.95 -10.25 11.56
N GLY A 440 -41.82 -9.55 10.43
CA GLY A 440 -41.99 -8.09 10.43
C GLY A 440 -40.85 -7.17 9.99
N SER A 441 -39.59 -7.61 9.82
CA SER A 441 -38.47 -6.67 9.55
C SER A 441 -37.44 -7.07 8.48
N CYS A 442 -37.09 -8.36 8.37
CA CYS A 442 -35.91 -8.76 7.58
C CYS A 442 -36.20 -9.37 6.19
N LYS A 443 -37.40 -9.92 5.95
CA LYS A 443 -37.73 -10.63 4.70
C LYS A 443 -37.63 -9.80 3.41
N THR A 444 -37.64 -8.47 3.50
CA THR A 444 -37.50 -7.53 2.37
C THR A 444 -36.09 -6.97 2.19
N LEU A 445 -35.18 -7.21 3.15
CA LEU A 445 -33.80 -6.70 3.12
C LEU A 445 -32.80 -7.74 2.57
N TYR A 446 -33.17 -9.02 2.60
CA TYR A 446 -32.30 -10.16 2.29
C TYR A 446 -32.69 -10.92 1.01
N ASN A 447 -33.25 -10.25 0.01
CA ASN A 447 -33.54 -10.88 -1.31
C ASN A 447 -32.29 -11.47 -2.01
N ASN A 448 -31.09 -11.04 -1.60
CA ASN A 448 -29.80 -11.50 -2.13
C ASN A 448 -29.14 -12.58 -1.25
N ILE A 449 -29.77 -12.99 -0.14
CA ILE A 449 -29.41 -14.22 0.59
C ILE A 449 -30.38 -15.29 0.11
N LEU A 450 -29.89 -16.31 -0.58
CA LEU A 450 -30.67 -17.52 -0.76
C LEU A 450 -30.76 -18.22 0.60
N LEU A 451 -31.92 -18.08 1.24
CA LEU A 451 -32.35 -18.94 2.33
C LEU A 451 -32.81 -20.26 1.68
N SER A 452 -31.87 -21.18 1.49
CA SER A 452 -32.00 -22.48 0.81
C SER A 452 -32.84 -23.50 1.61
N ASN A 453 -34.06 -23.06 1.97
CA ASN A 453 -35.05 -23.69 2.84
C ASN A 453 -34.69 -23.67 4.33
N GLU A 454 -35.71 -23.55 5.19
CA GLU A 454 -35.67 -24.32 6.43
C GLU A 454 -35.73 -25.80 6.00
N VAL A 455 -34.60 -26.51 6.06
CA VAL A 455 -34.65 -27.97 6.15
C VAL A 455 -35.24 -28.28 7.51
N VAL A 456 -36.57 -28.39 7.55
CA VAL A 456 -37.34 -28.84 8.71
C VAL A 456 -37.11 -30.34 8.85
N ASP A 457 -35.92 -30.71 9.31
CA ASP A 457 -35.71 -32.03 9.90
C ASP A 457 -36.70 -32.19 11.07
N GLU A 458 -37.34 -33.35 11.16
CA GLU A 458 -38.49 -33.57 12.07
C GLU A 458 -38.07 -33.67 13.54
N ASN A 459 -36.80 -33.42 13.84
CA ASN A 459 -36.16 -33.55 15.15
C ASN A 459 -36.33 -32.28 16.00
N PRO A 460 -37.19 -32.28 17.05
CA PRO A 460 -37.51 -31.07 17.83
C PRO A 460 -36.36 -30.57 18.73
N ASN A 461 -35.17 -31.19 18.67
CA ASN A 461 -34.04 -30.90 19.55
C ASN A 461 -32.93 -30.05 18.91
N HIS A 462 -32.99 -29.78 17.60
CA HIS A 462 -32.07 -28.85 16.92
C HIS A 462 -32.76 -28.15 15.74
N ARG A 463 -32.06 -27.23 15.06
CA ARG A 463 -32.48 -26.55 13.83
C ARG A 463 -31.28 -26.37 12.92
N VAL A 464 -31.44 -26.70 11.64
CA VAL A 464 -30.46 -26.37 10.60
C VAL A 464 -30.79 -25.00 10.01
N ILE A 465 -29.76 -24.19 9.76
CA ILE A 465 -29.85 -22.84 9.20
C ILE A 465 -28.81 -22.72 8.11
N GLU A 466 -29.23 -22.60 6.85
CA GLU A 466 -28.34 -22.43 5.72
C GLU A 466 -28.43 -20.99 5.19
N LEU A 467 -27.27 -20.40 4.89
CA LEU A 467 -27.10 -19.02 4.44
C LEU A 467 -26.14 -18.96 3.26
N ASP A 468 -26.67 -18.74 2.05
CA ASP A 468 -25.85 -18.39 0.89
C ASP A 468 -25.47 -16.90 0.95
N VAL A 469 -24.18 -16.63 1.12
CA VAL A 469 -23.63 -15.28 1.24
C VAL A 469 -22.48 -15.11 0.25
N PHE A 470 -22.79 -14.53 -0.92
CA PHE A 470 -21.82 -14.02 -1.90
C PHE A 470 -20.66 -15.00 -2.23
N GLY A 471 -20.99 -16.21 -2.69
CA GLY A 471 -20.02 -17.27 -2.97
C GLY A 471 -19.52 -18.06 -1.73
N VAL A 472 -20.16 -17.93 -0.57
CA VAL A 472 -19.95 -18.79 0.60
C VAL A 472 -21.30 -19.27 1.13
N THR A 473 -21.57 -20.58 1.06
CA THR A 473 -22.70 -21.21 1.75
C THR A 473 -22.27 -21.55 3.18
N MET A 474 -23.00 -21.08 4.19
CA MET A 474 -22.75 -21.39 5.61
C MET A 474 -23.94 -22.12 6.20
N ARG A 475 -23.73 -23.34 6.72
CA ARG A 475 -24.73 -24.18 7.37
C ARG A 475 -24.44 -24.29 8.86
N PHE A 476 -25.37 -23.83 9.68
CA PHE A 476 -25.31 -23.88 11.15
C PHE A 476 -26.33 -24.88 11.69
N GLU A 477 -25.92 -25.74 12.62
CA GLU A 477 -26.79 -26.71 13.28
C GLU A 477 -26.92 -26.35 14.76
N ILE A 478 -28.03 -25.70 15.11
CA ILE A 478 -28.26 -25.04 16.39
C ILE A 478 -29.16 -25.89 17.27
N HIS A 479 -28.67 -26.31 18.43
CA HIS A 479 -29.44 -27.11 19.39
C HIS A 479 -30.54 -26.27 20.09
N ASN A 480 -31.58 -26.95 20.60
CA ASN A 480 -32.82 -26.29 21.05
C ASN A 480 -32.58 -25.33 22.24
N MET A 481 -32.47 -24.05 21.91
CA MET A 481 -32.11 -22.93 22.78
C MET A 481 -33.27 -22.42 23.69
N ASN A 482 -34.01 -23.34 24.31
CA ASN A 482 -35.00 -23.03 25.36
C ASN A 482 -34.41 -23.08 26.78
N GLY A 483 -33.11 -23.34 26.93
CA GLY A 483 -32.36 -23.18 28.17
C GLY A 483 -30.97 -22.58 27.92
N TYR A 484 -30.52 -21.68 28.80
CA TYR A 484 -29.11 -21.31 28.87
C TYR A 484 -28.33 -22.40 29.62
N ARG A 485 -27.63 -23.26 28.88
CA ARG A 485 -26.55 -24.10 29.41
C ARG A 485 -25.40 -24.09 28.42
N ASP A 486 -24.22 -23.67 28.87
CA ASP A 486 -23.07 -23.45 27.99
C ASP A 486 -22.56 -24.77 27.35
N THR A 487 -22.77 -25.89 28.05
CA THR A 487 -22.54 -27.27 27.58
C THR A 487 -23.48 -27.75 26.46
N GLN A 488 -24.47 -26.94 26.06
CA GLN A 488 -25.25 -27.16 24.84
C GLN A 488 -24.74 -26.33 23.66
N ARG A 489 -24.13 -25.15 23.91
CA ARG A 489 -23.54 -24.31 22.84
C ARG A 489 -22.24 -24.88 22.31
N SER A 490 -21.48 -25.59 23.14
CA SER A 490 -20.37 -26.45 22.71
C SER A 490 -20.84 -27.71 21.95
N ARG A 491 -22.04 -27.70 21.37
CA ARG A 491 -22.58 -28.71 20.44
C ARG A 491 -23.19 -28.07 19.19
N ASP A 492 -23.32 -26.74 19.15
CA ASP A 492 -23.76 -26.06 17.94
C ASP A 492 -22.66 -26.22 16.88
N PHE A 493 -23.02 -26.67 15.70
CA PHE A 493 -22.07 -26.99 14.62
C PHE A 493 -22.13 -25.94 13.52
N VAL A 494 -21.03 -25.73 12.82
CA VAL A 494 -20.98 -24.90 11.62
C VAL A 494 -20.13 -25.58 10.55
N SER A 495 -20.63 -25.58 9.33
CA SER A 495 -19.91 -25.96 8.12
C SER A 495 -20.05 -24.87 7.07
N PHE A 496 -19.07 -24.77 6.19
CA PHE A 496 -19.08 -23.80 5.09
C PHE A 496 -18.45 -24.39 3.83
N GLN A 497 -19.07 -24.11 2.69
CA GLN A 497 -18.54 -24.38 1.36
C GLN A 497 -18.29 -23.06 0.65
N ILE A 498 -17.11 -22.93 0.07
CA ILE A 498 -16.68 -21.73 -0.64
C ILE A 498 -16.66 -22.00 -2.14
N PHE A 499 -17.43 -21.23 -2.88
CA PHE A 499 -17.45 -21.23 -4.34
C PHE A 499 -16.50 -20.15 -4.83
N GLY A 500 -15.20 -20.48 -4.84
CA GLY A 500 -14.10 -19.52 -5.04
C GLY A 500 -14.14 -18.70 -6.33
N LYS A 501 -14.96 -19.07 -7.31
CA LYS A 501 -15.26 -18.24 -8.50
C LYS A 501 -16.31 -17.17 -8.20
N GLU A 502 -17.45 -17.59 -7.66
CA GLU A 502 -18.59 -16.71 -7.30
C GLU A 502 -18.15 -15.67 -6.27
N LEU A 503 -17.37 -16.09 -5.27
CA LEU A 503 -16.75 -15.25 -4.23
C LEU A 503 -15.92 -14.07 -4.76
N VAL A 504 -15.46 -14.17 -6.02
CA VAL A 504 -14.59 -13.21 -6.70
C VAL A 504 -15.38 -12.38 -7.70
N GLU A 505 -16.22 -13.04 -8.51
CA GLU A 505 -17.05 -12.37 -9.52
C GLU A 505 -18.16 -11.52 -8.87
N GLU A 506 -18.80 -12.00 -7.79
CA GLU A 506 -19.74 -11.19 -7.00
C GLU A 506 -19.05 -10.04 -6.26
N ALA A 507 -17.79 -10.20 -5.86
CA ALA A 507 -17.04 -9.07 -5.28
C ALA A 507 -16.72 -7.96 -6.30
N GLY A 508 -17.09 -8.13 -7.58
CA GLY A 508 -16.76 -7.19 -8.66
C GLY A 508 -15.31 -7.29 -9.14
N ALA A 509 -14.64 -8.41 -8.86
CA ALA A 509 -13.31 -8.74 -9.35
C ALA A 509 -13.38 -9.80 -10.46
N LYS A 510 -12.24 -10.10 -11.11
CA LYS A 510 -12.19 -11.06 -12.22
C LYS A 510 -11.44 -12.33 -11.83
N TYR A 511 -12.16 -13.46 -11.76
CA TYR A 511 -11.57 -14.78 -11.58
C TYR A 511 -10.69 -15.17 -12.78
N ARG A 512 -9.60 -15.90 -12.52
CA ARG A 512 -8.66 -16.43 -13.54
C ARG A 512 -8.14 -17.79 -13.09
N ASP A 513 -8.22 -18.82 -13.93
CA ASP A 513 -7.76 -20.17 -13.57
C ASP A 513 -6.24 -20.20 -13.24
N GLY A 514 -5.86 -21.00 -12.25
CA GLY A 514 -4.46 -21.14 -11.81
C GLY A 514 -3.85 -19.87 -11.21
N ARG A 515 -4.65 -18.99 -10.61
CA ARG A 515 -4.20 -17.74 -9.96
C ARG A 515 -4.69 -17.63 -8.52
N ASN A 516 -4.06 -16.69 -7.79
CA ASN A 516 -4.32 -16.41 -6.39
C ASN A 516 -5.74 -15.83 -6.12
N ASN A 517 -6.41 -15.33 -7.17
CA ASN A 517 -7.84 -14.96 -7.23
C ASN A 517 -8.39 -14.13 -6.06
N LYS A 518 -7.56 -13.41 -5.31
CA LYS A 518 -8.03 -12.55 -4.21
C LYS A 518 -8.81 -11.39 -4.83
N PRO A 519 -10.08 -11.16 -4.47
CA PRO A 519 -10.87 -10.08 -5.06
C PRO A 519 -10.30 -8.74 -4.61
N MET A 520 -9.77 -7.95 -5.54
CA MET A 520 -9.08 -6.70 -5.27
C MET A 520 -9.46 -5.61 -6.27
N THR A 521 -9.41 -4.35 -5.83
CA THR A 521 -9.54 -3.16 -6.68
C THR A 521 -8.30 -2.27 -6.58
N LYS A 522 -8.08 -1.42 -7.58
CA LYS A 522 -6.98 -0.44 -7.55
C LYS A 522 -7.24 0.63 -6.49
N ASN A 523 -6.20 1.03 -5.77
CA ASN A 523 -6.26 2.21 -4.94
C ASN A 523 -6.32 3.46 -5.84
N ALA A 524 -7.40 4.22 -5.77
CA ALA A 524 -7.57 5.46 -6.53
C ALA A 524 -6.45 6.48 -6.24
N PHE A 525 -5.96 6.52 -4.99
CA PHE A 525 -4.89 7.43 -4.57
C PHE A 525 -3.50 6.98 -5.06
N TYR A 526 -3.34 5.71 -5.46
CA TYR A 526 -2.12 5.19 -6.10
C TYR A 526 -2.06 5.51 -7.59
N GLN A 527 -3.05 6.21 -8.16
CA GLN A 527 -2.83 6.88 -9.43
C GLN A 527 -1.78 7.99 -9.26
N SER A 528 -0.50 7.63 -9.46
CA SER A 528 0.43 8.54 -10.12
C SER A 528 -0.32 9.12 -11.32
N PRO A 529 -0.53 10.45 -11.37
CA PRO A 529 -1.65 11.06 -12.07
C PRO A 529 -1.64 10.63 -13.52
N SER A 530 -2.63 9.83 -13.92
CA SER A 530 -2.61 9.08 -15.17
C SER A 530 -2.51 10.06 -16.34
N THR A 531 -1.29 10.22 -16.88
CA THR A 531 -0.86 11.50 -17.47
C THR A 531 -1.29 11.69 -18.92
N SER A 532 -2.47 11.17 -19.24
CA SER A 532 -3.45 11.90 -20.05
C SER A 532 -3.95 13.16 -19.29
N ARG A 533 -3.02 14.01 -18.83
CA ARG A 533 -3.27 15.46 -18.77
C ARG A 533 -3.46 15.88 -20.22
N HIS A 534 -4.69 15.74 -20.74
CA HIS A 534 -5.07 16.41 -21.97
C HIS A 534 -4.86 17.89 -21.71
N MET A 535 -3.85 18.45 -22.38
CA MET A 535 -3.34 19.80 -22.18
C MET A 535 -4.53 20.78 -22.24
N PRO A 536 -4.88 21.44 -21.12
CA PRO A 536 -5.90 22.48 -21.14
C PRO A 536 -5.53 23.50 -22.22
N ASN A 537 -6.51 23.97 -23.00
CA ASN A 537 -6.20 24.90 -24.10
C ASN A 537 -5.49 26.17 -23.59
N THR A 538 -5.73 26.57 -22.33
CA THR A 538 -5.02 27.66 -21.64
C THR A 538 -3.49 27.49 -21.55
N LEU A 539 -2.96 26.26 -21.62
CA LEU A 539 -1.51 26.05 -21.68
C LEU A 539 -0.93 26.33 -23.08
N LYS A 540 -1.75 26.28 -24.15
CA LYS A 540 -1.32 26.76 -25.47
C LYS A 540 -1.21 28.27 -25.48
N ASP A 541 -2.10 28.98 -24.78
CA ASP A 541 -2.11 30.44 -24.74
C ASP A 541 -0.78 30.97 -24.15
N ILE A 542 -0.18 30.25 -23.19
CA ILE A 542 1.18 30.52 -22.70
C ILE A 542 2.23 30.29 -23.80
N GLU A 543 2.18 29.16 -24.51
CA GLU A 543 3.10 28.89 -25.63
C GLU A 543 2.95 29.86 -26.81
N HIS A 544 1.77 30.45 -27.00
CA HIS A 544 1.48 31.44 -28.05
C HIS A 544 1.78 32.88 -27.61
N ALA A 545 1.76 33.17 -26.31
CA ALA A 545 2.17 34.46 -25.75
C ALA A 545 3.70 34.60 -25.66
N ALA A 546 4.47 33.51 -25.82
CA ALA A 546 5.92 33.57 -25.90
C ALA A 546 6.39 34.08 -27.27
N GLU A 547 7.30 35.08 -27.25
CA GLU A 547 8.07 35.50 -28.42
C GLU A 547 9.03 34.39 -28.87
N ASN A 548 9.58 33.63 -27.90
CA ASN A 548 10.52 32.55 -28.13
C ASN A 548 10.57 31.59 -26.91
N ILE A 549 10.79 30.29 -27.16
CA ILE A 549 11.01 29.28 -26.11
C ILE A 549 12.18 28.38 -26.51
N ILE A 550 13.38 28.66 -25.98
CA ILE A 550 14.59 27.87 -26.25
C ILE A 550 14.69 26.73 -25.24
N MET A 551 14.31 25.52 -25.64
CA MET A 551 14.52 24.30 -24.84
C MET A 551 15.94 23.75 -25.05
N ASN A 552 16.70 23.59 -23.96
CA ASN A 552 17.97 22.87 -23.93
C ASN A 552 17.81 21.56 -23.12
N LYS A 553 18.85 20.75 -23.02
CA LYS A 553 18.86 19.53 -22.18
C LYS A 553 18.78 19.83 -20.67
N TYR A 554 19.26 20.99 -20.21
CA TYR A 554 19.44 21.30 -18.77
C TYR A 554 18.73 22.59 -18.30
N PHE A 555 18.16 23.34 -19.24
CA PHE A 555 17.48 24.61 -18.99
C PHE A 555 16.47 24.89 -20.10
N MET A 556 15.54 25.78 -19.84
CA MET A 556 14.76 26.48 -20.86
C MET A 556 15.03 27.99 -20.76
N ILE A 557 14.85 28.70 -21.87
CA ILE A 557 14.68 30.15 -21.86
C ILE A 557 13.26 30.42 -22.38
N TYR A 558 12.52 31.25 -21.66
CA TYR A 558 11.20 31.73 -22.04
C TYR A 558 11.29 33.23 -22.28
N GLU A 559 10.79 33.72 -23.41
CA GLU A 559 10.91 35.13 -23.82
C GLU A 559 9.52 35.70 -24.16
N VAL A 560 9.17 36.86 -23.59
CA VAL A 560 7.93 37.60 -23.90
C VAL A 560 8.08 39.09 -23.52
N SER A 561 7.48 39.99 -24.29
CA SER A 561 7.56 41.44 -24.12
C SER A 561 9.01 41.95 -24.03
N GLY A 562 9.90 41.42 -24.87
CA GLY A 562 11.33 41.74 -24.88
C GLY A 562 12.09 41.36 -23.60
N LYS A 563 11.51 40.51 -22.74
CA LYS A 563 12.12 40.03 -21.48
C LYS A 563 12.38 38.54 -21.60
N SER A 564 13.54 38.12 -21.12
CA SER A 564 14.04 36.74 -21.22
C SER A 564 14.30 36.17 -19.83
N TRP A 565 13.69 35.02 -19.54
CA TRP A 565 13.86 34.28 -18.28
C TRP A 565 14.45 32.90 -18.57
N MET A 566 15.68 32.67 -18.12
CA MET A 566 16.21 31.31 -18.00
C MET A 566 15.55 30.62 -16.80
N ILE A 567 15.17 29.35 -16.98
CA ILE A 567 14.56 28.48 -15.97
C ILE A 567 15.31 27.13 -16.01
N SER A 568 15.59 26.54 -14.84
CA SER A 568 16.38 25.30 -14.72
C SER A 568 16.00 24.54 -13.44
N PRO A 569 16.17 23.20 -13.37
CA PRO A 569 15.96 22.41 -12.14
C PRO A 569 16.85 22.84 -10.95
N TYR A 570 17.83 23.70 -11.20
CA TYR A 570 18.74 24.28 -10.22
C TYR A 570 18.27 25.60 -9.60
N MET A 571 17.02 26.01 -9.83
CA MET A 571 16.46 27.22 -9.22
C MET A 571 15.68 26.85 -7.97
N SER A 572 15.80 27.67 -6.93
CA SER A 572 15.00 27.52 -5.72
C SER A 572 13.50 27.73 -6.04
N ASN A 573 12.60 27.09 -5.27
CA ASN A 573 11.16 27.27 -5.45
C ASN A 573 10.73 28.75 -5.37
N MET A 574 11.45 29.56 -4.58
CA MET A 574 11.23 31.01 -4.50
C MET A 574 11.65 31.76 -5.78
N GLU A 575 12.79 31.41 -6.38
CA GLU A 575 13.19 31.94 -7.70
C GLU A 575 12.19 31.54 -8.79
N ILE A 576 11.71 30.28 -8.78
CA ILE A 576 10.70 29.79 -9.72
C ILE A 576 9.40 30.58 -9.57
N GLN A 577 8.84 30.72 -8.36
CA GLN A 577 7.64 31.54 -8.10
C GLN A 577 7.83 33.00 -8.58
N ILE A 578 8.99 33.60 -8.31
CA ILE A 578 9.33 34.95 -8.78
C ILE A 578 9.36 35.05 -10.31
N ILE A 579 9.72 33.98 -11.02
CA ILE A 579 9.67 33.91 -12.49
C ILE A 579 8.23 33.69 -12.98
N CYS A 580 7.48 32.75 -12.40
CA CYS A 580 6.07 32.50 -12.73
C CYS A 580 5.23 33.78 -12.63
N LYS A 581 5.38 34.53 -11.54
CA LYS A 581 4.72 35.83 -11.32
C LYS A 581 5.10 36.87 -12.38
N LYS A 582 6.36 36.90 -12.80
CA LYS A 582 6.85 37.86 -13.81
C LYS A 582 6.38 37.53 -15.22
N ILE A 583 6.28 36.24 -15.56
CA ILE A 583 5.72 35.78 -16.84
C ILE A 583 4.20 35.98 -16.84
N SER A 584 3.50 35.69 -15.75
CA SER A 584 2.07 36.01 -15.56
C SER A 584 1.78 37.50 -15.82
N ILE A 585 2.53 38.42 -15.19
CA ILE A 585 2.41 39.86 -15.43
C ILE A 585 2.77 40.27 -16.88
N ALA A 586 3.61 39.50 -17.58
CA ALA A 586 4.04 39.78 -18.96
C ALA A 586 3.21 39.08 -20.05
N THR A 587 2.24 38.23 -19.67
CA THR A 587 1.35 37.48 -20.57
C THR A 587 -0.13 37.73 -20.30
N GLU A 588 -0.46 38.37 -19.17
CA GLU A 588 -1.81 38.51 -18.60
C GLU A 588 -2.50 37.17 -18.23
N ILE A 589 -1.74 36.06 -18.25
CA ILE A 589 -2.19 34.72 -17.87
C ILE A 589 -1.98 34.51 -16.35
N SER A 590 -2.78 33.65 -15.70
CA SER A 590 -2.73 33.47 -14.25
C SER A 590 -1.39 32.91 -13.74
N GLU A 591 -0.97 33.32 -12.54
CA GLU A 591 0.25 32.84 -11.89
C GLU A 591 0.22 31.31 -11.64
N LEU A 592 -0.98 30.72 -11.51
CA LEU A 592 -1.20 29.28 -11.38
C LEU A 592 -1.00 28.53 -12.70
N ASP A 593 -1.58 29.01 -13.80
CA ASP A 593 -1.42 28.39 -15.13
C ASP A 593 0.04 28.47 -15.61
N VAL A 594 0.68 29.63 -15.40
CA VAL A 594 2.11 29.83 -15.69
C VAL A 594 2.99 28.95 -14.80
N GLY A 595 2.65 28.79 -13.51
CA GLY A 595 3.32 27.85 -12.62
C GLY A 595 3.21 26.40 -13.10
N ALA A 596 2.00 25.95 -13.43
CA ALA A 596 1.75 24.61 -13.96
C ALA A 596 2.51 24.33 -15.28
N TYR A 597 2.57 25.32 -16.17
CA TYR A 597 3.36 25.25 -17.40
C TYR A 597 4.86 25.08 -17.12
N ILE A 598 5.41 25.88 -16.19
CA ILE A 598 6.83 25.87 -15.86
C ILE A 598 7.24 24.55 -15.19
N THR A 599 6.45 24.01 -14.27
CA THR A 599 6.70 22.68 -13.66
C THR A 599 6.71 21.57 -14.74
N LEU A 600 5.70 21.54 -15.62
CA LEU A 600 5.61 20.60 -16.75
C LEU A 600 6.74 20.72 -17.79
N ARG A 601 7.53 21.79 -17.73
CA ARG A 601 8.73 22.01 -18.55
C ARG A 601 10.02 21.67 -17.79
N LEU A 602 10.08 21.94 -16.49
CA LEU A 602 11.16 21.50 -15.59
C LEU A 602 11.29 19.97 -15.55
N GLU A 603 10.18 19.23 -15.53
CA GLU A 603 10.11 17.75 -15.63
C GLU A 603 10.87 17.17 -16.85
N LYS A 604 11.09 17.97 -17.90
CA LYS A 604 11.69 17.54 -19.18
C LYS A 604 13.17 17.90 -19.29
N LEU A 605 13.76 18.48 -18.24
CA LEU A 605 15.15 18.89 -18.18
C LEU A 605 15.97 17.89 -17.36
N LEU A 606 17.16 17.56 -17.86
CA LEU A 606 18.11 16.69 -17.17
C LEU A 606 18.81 17.44 -16.03
N VAL A 607 19.11 16.70 -14.97
CA VAL A 607 19.98 17.12 -13.86
C VAL A 607 21.35 16.48 -14.07
N LEU A 608 22.44 17.22 -13.83
CA LEU A 608 23.79 16.67 -13.80
C LEU A 608 23.95 15.74 -12.58
N PRO A 609 24.47 14.50 -12.73
CA PRO A 609 24.54 13.54 -11.62
C PRO A 609 25.38 13.99 -10.42
N HIS A 610 26.32 14.91 -10.60
CA HIS A 610 27.33 15.30 -9.60
C HIS A 610 27.13 16.72 -9.05
N LEU A 611 25.98 17.35 -9.33
CA LEU A 611 25.67 18.72 -8.90
C LEU A 611 24.23 18.81 -8.39
N LYS A 612 24.09 18.95 -7.07
CA LYS A 612 22.82 19.20 -6.35
C LYS A 612 22.59 20.70 -6.10
N SER A 613 21.35 21.10 -5.83
CA SER A 613 21.01 22.48 -5.46
C SER A 613 21.84 22.99 -4.27
N GLU A 614 21.99 22.17 -3.24
CA GLU A 614 22.82 22.40 -2.05
C GLU A 614 24.24 22.87 -2.40
N GLN A 615 24.85 22.28 -3.44
CA GLN A 615 26.21 22.59 -3.88
C GLN A 615 26.28 23.91 -4.68
N ILE A 616 25.19 24.30 -5.32
CA ILE A 616 25.07 25.58 -6.05
C ILE A 616 24.80 26.72 -5.06
N GLU A 617 24.05 26.48 -3.98
CA GLU A 617 23.93 27.39 -2.84
C GLU A 617 25.27 27.61 -2.15
N VAL A 618 26.07 26.55 -1.91
CA VAL A 618 27.43 26.66 -1.38
C VAL A 618 28.31 27.54 -2.28
N LEU A 619 28.22 27.41 -3.61
CA LEU A 619 28.94 28.29 -4.55
C LEU A 619 28.38 29.74 -4.53
N SER A 620 27.07 29.93 -4.40
CA SER A 620 26.44 31.25 -4.27
C SER A 620 26.95 31.99 -3.03
N GLN A 621 27.09 31.27 -1.91
CA GLN A 621 27.62 31.78 -0.64
C GLN A 621 29.14 32.00 -0.70
N GLU A 622 29.94 31.03 -1.16
CA GLU A 622 31.41 31.11 -1.26
C GLU A 622 31.85 32.30 -2.12
N PHE A 623 31.19 32.52 -3.25
CA PHE A 623 31.54 33.58 -4.21
C PHE A 623 30.75 34.88 -4.02
N LYS A 624 29.83 34.94 -3.05
CA LYS A 624 28.98 36.10 -2.70
C LYS A 624 28.24 36.69 -3.90
N VAL A 625 27.52 35.82 -4.63
CA VAL A 625 26.75 36.17 -5.84
C VAL A 625 25.39 35.50 -5.83
N GLU A 626 24.38 36.16 -6.41
CA GLU A 626 23.02 35.62 -6.52
C GLU A 626 23.01 34.25 -7.22
N HIS A 627 22.26 33.30 -6.64
CA HIS A 627 22.17 31.90 -7.06
C HIS A 627 22.01 31.72 -8.58
N ARG A 628 21.05 32.42 -9.20
CA ARG A 628 20.86 32.51 -10.66
C ARG A 628 22.13 32.70 -11.52
N TYR A 629 23.16 33.44 -11.06
CA TYR A 629 24.39 33.61 -11.85
C TYR A 629 25.33 32.42 -11.75
N VAL A 630 25.31 31.71 -10.62
CA VAL A 630 26.04 30.44 -10.43
C VAL A 630 25.44 29.40 -11.38
N VAL A 631 24.11 29.26 -11.34
CA VAL A 631 23.30 28.40 -12.21
C VAL A 631 23.61 28.69 -13.69
N GLU A 632 23.55 29.95 -14.13
CA GLU A 632 23.81 30.30 -15.53
C GLU A 632 25.28 30.11 -15.96
N PHE A 633 26.25 30.38 -15.09
CA PHE A 633 27.67 30.17 -15.40
C PHE A 633 27.99 28.69 -15.64
N ILE A 634 27.44 27.82 -14.78
CA ILE A 634 27.54 26.36 -14.83
C ILE A 634 26.90 25.85 -16.12
N ILE A 635 25.65 26.22 -16.36
CA ILE A 635 24.86 25.78 -17.52
C ILE A 635 25.50 26.19 -18.85
N ARG A 636 25.99 27.44 -18.98
CA ARG A 636 26.71 27.91 -20.18
C ARG A 636 28.05 27.20 -20.42
N ARG A 637 28.56 26.42 -19.47
CA ARG A 637 29.82 25.67 -19.54
C ARG A 637 29.65 24.17 -19.35
N ILE A 638 28.43 23.66 -19.44
CA ILE A 638 28.06 22.29 -19.05
C ILE A 638 28.81 21.20 -19.83
N ALA A 639 29.24 21.48 -21.07
CA ALA A 639 30.09 20.59 -21.88
C ALA A 639 31.54 20.46 -21.37
N PHE A 640 31.96 21.27 -20.39
CA PHE A 640 33.28 21.25 -19.75
C PHE A 640 33.22 20.80 -18.28
N ILE A 641 32.04 20.42 -17.78
CA ILE A 641 31.85 19.94 -16.41
C ILE A 641 32.18 18.44 -16.40
N THR A 642 33.34 18.11 -15.84
CA THR A 642 33.74 16.73 -15.53
C THR A 642 32.93 16.16 -14.36
N GLU A 643 32.94 14.83 -14.20
CA GLU A 643 32.25 14.03 -13.16
C GLU A 643 32.67 14.32 -11.70
N ASP A 644 33.42 15.40 -11.46
CA ASP A 644 34.02 15.78 -10.18
C ASP A 644 33.65 17.24 -9.83
N PHE A 645 32.98 17.39 -8.69
CA PHE A 645 32.57 18.68 -8.15
C PHE A 645 33.76 19.59 -7.81
N ASN A 646 34.90 19.04 -7.40
CA ASN A 646 36.08 19.84 -7.06
C ASN A 646 36.69 20.51 -8.30
N LYS A 647 36.80 19.78 -9.42
CA LYS A 647 37.20 20.36 -10.72
C LYS A 647 36.20 21.42 -11.19
N THR A 648 34.90 21.21 -10.94
CA THR A 648 33.85 22.21 -11.23
C THR A 648 34.03 23.48 -10.40
N ARG A 649 34.35 23.34 -9.11
CA ARG A 649 34.65 24.45 -8.18
C ARG A 649 35.94 25.19 -8.53
N GLU A 650 37.00 24.50 -8.96
CA GLU A 650 38.24 25.13 -9.45
C GLU A 650 38.04 25.83 -10.82
N MET A 651 37.20 25.28 -11.72
CA MET A 651 36.75 26.01 -12.91
C MET A 651 35.98 27.27 -12.53
N PHE A 652 35.15 27.22 -11.48
CA PHE A 652 34.45 28.39 -10.96
C PHE A 652 35.44 29.44 -10.43
N LYS A 653 36.39 29.07 -9.55
CA LYS A 653 37.44 29.98 -9.04
C LYS A 653 38.23 30.66 -10.16
N SER A 654 38.64 29.91 -11.17
CA SER A 654 39.50 30.39 -12.25
C SER A 654 38.77 31.19 -13.35
N LYS A 655 37.49 30.93 -13.64
CA LYS A 655 36.78 31.53 -14.79
C LYS A 655 35.53 32.34 -14.44
N PHE A 656 35.00 32.26 -13.21
CA PHE A 656 33.78 32.98 -12.84
C PHE A 656 33.99 34.49 -12.70
N ARG A 657 35.07 34.92 -12.04
CA ARG A 657 35.29 36.34 -11.71
C ARG A 657 35.32 37.25 -12.94
N ASP A 658 35.97 36.83 -14.02
CA ASP A 658 36.08 37.65 -15.23
C ASP A 658 34.79 37.67 -16.05
N TRP A 659 34.10 36.52 -16.14
CA TRP A 659 32.76 36.45 -16.74
C TRP A 659 31.75 37.32 -15.98
N TYR A 660 31.78 37.29 -14.65
CA TYR A 660 30.90 38.09 -13.80
C TYR A 660 31.21 39.58 -13.94
N LYS A 661 32.49 39.99 -13.93
CA LYS A 661 32.91 41.39 -14.18
C LYS A 661 32.44 41.92 -15.53
N GLN A 662 32.69 41.17 -16.61
CA GLN A 662 32.24 41.55 -17.96
C GLN A 662 30.72 41.78 -17.98
N ARG A 663 29.96 40.92 -17.29
CA ARG A 663 28.50 40.96 -17.27
C ARG A 663 27.90 42.00 -16.30
N SER A 664 28.60 42.36 -15.23
CA SER A 664 28.20 43.49 -14.37
C SER A 664 28.47 44.83 -15.04
N LEU A 665 29.52 44.95 -15.86
CA LEU A 665 29.79 46.14 -16.67
C LEU A 665 28.70 46.36 -17.74
N ILE A 666 28.20 45.30 -18.35
CA ILE A 666 27.08 45.31 -19.33
C ILE A 666 25.71 45.69 -18.69
N ARG A 667 25.66 46.02 -17.40
CA ARG A 667 24.48 46.59 -16.71
C ARG A 667 24.72 47.96 -16.06
N LEU A 668 25.89 48.57 -16.29
CA LEU A 668 26.21 49.95 -15.92
C LEU A 668 26.22 50.89 -17.14
N HIS A 669 25.87 50.33 -18.31
CA HIS A 669 25.40 50.97 -19.53
C HIS A 669 24.07 50.32 -19.91
#